data_AF-A0A1V5WHF2-F1
#
_entry.id   AF-A0A1V5WHF2-F1
#
_cell.length_a   1.000
_cell.length_b   1.000
_cell.length_c   1.000
_cell.angle_alpha   90.00
_cell.angle_beta   90.00
_cell.angle_gamma   90.00
#
_symmetry.space_group_name_H-M   'P 1'
#
loop_
_entity.id
_entity.type
_entity.pdbx_description
1 polymer ?
#
loop_
_entity_poly.entity_id
_entity_poly.type
_entity_poly.pdbx_seq_one_letter_code
_entity_poly.pdbx_strand_id
1 'polypeptide(L)'
;MKTTRRLTAWTCAMLFSVCTSALLPAEQPVQSKNTINAGAALRSLERAVALLVDSRWEDASFEARLGSTYDPLLADFPYIEALSLAGRGSPRADILERLEASLVKGLSWRSYDRRDAVRFCARLYAETLRYRDALALLGTDDGELSADGDHVRLLALYGLGQREEAIRLAKTSLERWPFDSRFAEVCLRRETGHTRDPLVTDVIETILSRLYLWQEQNPVLLLLAVPYERSAPARERNIRMYRNMLETGEAPASTRVLSTVLALEYGLVSEKQALDELLRYEDEGIPRDVLLRLSELLVDEAVRREFLEKLNSFSGILVHDDNSDGILDARIRYRMGRPVHAEFDIHQSGYPEIRVTAELGDPVLVVLDRDTTEIRYDTYPVVNSVRRNNRQYTLRPQALSWAPVRWIRDDSIPDGFFYLVPNPAEVPLTERMLIASSLYYTEPVEDTPAGETRYVLENSMPVMSEQRVDGQTISRTTYKAGKPVSTNKDANGDGYFETRMTYHPDTTVASIEIDRNANRTYEYREEYTVDGSVVKKWDYDEDGVYETEWEMTAQGKEQSRWIHPVSGQRVEVVMENGQPRSVLNGTTIQPVVPDTRNDIQWIGRIPVNSPEVARKILECLNRDDVAVVCSMMKIETSHYAVVRTGGFVFVELLDAE
;
A
#
# COMPACT_ATOMS: atom_id res chain seq x y z
N MET A 1 -2.91 -43.76 6.08
CA MET A 1 -2.36 -42.41 5.85
C MET A 1 -3.52 -41.44 5.71
N LYS A 2 -4.01 -40.98 6.86
CA LYS A 2 -5.08 -39.97 7.02
C LYS A 2 -4.39 -38.82 7.75
N THR A 3 -4.23 -37.69 7.08
CA THR A 3 -3.73 -36.45 7.70
C THR A 3 -4.92 -35.58 8.06
N THR A 4 -5.22 -35.64 9.34
CA THR A 4 -6.07 -34.76 10.12
C THR A 4 -5.46 -33.35 10.10
N ARG A 5 -6.16 -32.40 9.49
CA ARG A 5 -6.06 -30.96 9.79
C ARG A 5 -7.48 -30.47 10.02
N ARG A 6 -7.94 -30.57 11.26
CA ARG A 6 -9.11 -29.87 11.81
C ARG A 6 -8.60 -29.12 13.04
N LEU A 7 -9.22 -27.97 13.31
CA LEU A 7 -9.09 -27.09 14.49
C LEU A 7 -8.12 -25.90 14.38
N THR A 8 -8.63 -24.81 13.79
CA THR A 8 -8.63 -23.44 14.36
C THR A 8 -9.77 -22.65 13.70
N ALA A 9 -11.01 -23.09 13.90
CA ALA A 9 -12.20 -22.44 13.36
C ALA A 9 -13.42 -22.73 14.25
N TRP A 10 -13.53 -22.03 15.38
CA TRP A 10 -14.75 -22.01 16.22
C TRP A 10 -14.90 -20.54 16.66
N THR A 11 -15.69 -19.74 15.94
CA THR A 11 -17.04 -19.32 16.37
C THR A 11 -18.05 -19.12 15.22
N CYS A 12 -17.86 -19.70 14.03
CA CYS A 12 -18.78 -19.48 12.88
C CYS A 12 -19.87 -20.54 12.66
N ALA A 13 -20.07 -21.53 13.53
CA ALA A 13 -21.05 -22.59 13.30
C ALA A 13 -22.05 -22.73 14.46
N MET A 14 -23.17 -22.00 14.38
CA MET A 14 -24.50 -22.43 14.87
C MET A 14 -25.56 -21.40 14.48
N LEU A 15 -26.27 -21.66 13.37
CA LEU A 15 -27.71 -21.46 13.12
C LEU A 15 -27.99 -21.41 11.61
N PHE A 16 -27.85 -22.55 10.92
CA PHE A 16 -28.50 -22.73 9.61
C PHE A 16 -29.91 -23.25 9.86
N SER A 17 -30.91 -22.36 9.79
CA SER A 17 -32.31 -22.75 9.69
C SER A 17 -32.58 -23.22 8.26
N VAL A 18 -33.05 -24.46 8.13
CA VAL A 18 -33.37 -25.12 6.86
C VAL A 18 -34.67 -24.54 6.31
N CYS A 19 -34.62 -23.88 5.15
CA CYS A 19 -35.80 -23.50 4.38
C CYS A 19 -35.83 -24.26 3.05
N THR A 20 -36.62 -25.34 2.99
CA THR A 20 -37.03 -26.00 1.74
C THR A 20 -38.12 -25.19 1.04
N SER A 21 -37.91 -24.82 -0.22
CA SER A 21 -38.94 -24.22 -1.10
C SER A 21 -39.34 -25.18 -2.22
N ALA A 22 -40.65 -25.40 -2.36
CA ALA A 22 -41.26 -26.22 -3.40
C ALA A 22 -41.25 -25.51 -4.77
N LEU A 23 -40.91 -26.26 -5.83
CA LEU A 23 -40.91 -25.80 -7.22
C LEU A 23 -42.32 -25.86 -7.85
N LEU A 24 -42.67 -24.84 -8.62
CA LEU A 24 -43.64 -24.91 -9.72
C LEU A 24 -43.03 -24.29 -10.99
N PRO A 25 -43.29 -24.84 -12.19
CA PRO A 25 -42.64 -24.41 -13.43
C PRO A 25 -43.41 -23.25 -14.09
N ALA A 26 -42.70 -22.30 -14.68
CA ALA A 26 -43.27 -21.26 -15.54
C ALA A 26 -42.69 -21.35 -16.96
N GLU A 27 -43.60 -21.37 -17.94
CA GLU A 27 -43.31 -21.22 -19.38
C GLU A 27 -42.70 -19.84 -19.67
N GLN A 28 -41.76 -19.81 -20.61
CA GLN A 28 -40.97 -18.64 -21.00
C GLN A 28 -41.67 -17.77 -22.05
N PRO A 29 -41.53 -16.44 -21.96
CA PRO A 29 -41.45 -15.60 -23.14
C PRO A 29 -40.13 -14.80 -23.22
N VAL A 30 -39.81 -14.45 -24.46
CA VAL A 30 -38.59 -13.80 -24.98
C VAL A 30 -38.09 -12.63 -24.11
N GLN A 31 -36.85 -12.76 -23.62
CA GLN A 31 -36.22 -11.88 -22.63
C GLN A 31 -35.46 -10.69 -23.26
N SER A 32 -35.72 -9.48 -22.78
CA SER A 32 -34.91 -8.27 -23.04
C SER A 32 -33.53 -8.38 -22.38
N LYS A 33 -32.50 -7.67 -22.87
CA LYS A 33 -31.13 -7.68 -22.29
C LYS A 33 -31.11 -7.43 -20.76
N ASN A 34 -31.98 -6.56 -20.25
CA ASN A 34 -32.11 -6.30 -18.81
C ASN A 34 -32.68 -7.51 -18.03
N THR A 35 -33.61 -8.28 -18.63
CA THR A 35 -34.13 -9.51 -18.02
C THR A 35 -33.16 -10.69 -18.11
N ILE A 36 -32.31 -10.75 -19.15
CA ILE A 36 -31.26 -11.79 -19.30
C ILE A 36 -30.17 -11.60 -18.23
N ASN A 37 -29.69 -10.37 -18.04
CA ASN A 37 -28.68 -10.06 -17.02
C ASN A 37 -29.22 -10.31 -15.60
N ALA A 38 -30.46 -9.92 -15.31
CA ALA A 38 -31.10 -10.21 -14.02
C ALA A 38 -31.26 -11.73 -13.77
N GLY A 39 -31.62 -12.50 -14.79
CA GLY A 39 -31.71 -13.96 -14.70
C GLY A 39 -30.35 -14.64 -14.50
N ALA A 40 -29.28 -14.12 -15.13
CA ALA A 40 -27.92 -14.60 -14.96
C ALA A 40 -27.37 -14.27 -13.56
N ALA A 41 -27.62 -13.06 -13.06
CA ALA A 41 -27.29 -12.67 -11.69
C ALA A 41 -27.97 -13.58 -10.67
N LEU A 42 -29.28 -13.85 -10.82
CA LEU A 42 -30.02 -14.71 -9.89
C LEU A 42 -29.47 -16.15 -9.85
N ARG A 43 -29.16 -16.75 -11.01
CA ARG A 43 -28.53 -18.08 -11.05
C ARG A 43 -27.16 -18.10 -10.39
N SER A 44 -26.37 -17.05 -10.59
CA SER A 44 -25.06 -16.90 -9.96
C SER A 44 -25.20 -16.78 -8.44
N LEU A 45 -26.22 -16.04 -7.98
CA LEU A 45 -26.55 -15.90 -6.56
C LEU A 45 -26.95 -17.23 -5.93
N GLU A 46 -27.90 -17.96 -6.54
CA GLU A 46 -28.32 -19.29 -6.07
C GLU A 46 -27.14 -20.27 -5.98
N ARG A 47 -26.26 -20.26 -7.00
CA ARG A 47 -25.06 -21.10 -7.01
C ARG A 47 -24.05 -20.70 -5.94
N ALA A 48 -23.80 -19.40 -5.77
CA ALA A 48 -22.89 -18.89 -4.76
C ALA A 48 -23.37 -19.25 -3.34
N VAL A 49 -24.68 -19.14 -3.07
CA VAL A 49 -25.29 -19.56 -1.80
C VAL A 49 -25.10 -21.07 -1.56
N ALA A 50 -25.37 -21.91 -2.56
CA ALA A 50 -25.19 -23.36 -2.44
C ALA A 50 -23.73 -23.73 -2.15
N LEU A 51 -22.78 -23.11 -2.85
CA LEU A 51 -21.35 -23.32 -2.63
C LEU A 51 -20.90 -22.85 -1.23
N LEU A 52 -21.46 -21.74 -0.73
CA LEU A 52 -21.19 -21.25 0.61
C LEU A 52 -21.68 -22.25 1.67
N VAL A 53 -22.88 -22.80 1.53
CA VAL A 53 -23.42 -23.83 2.43
C VAL A 53 -22.54 -25.08 2.44
N ASP A 54 -22.02 -25.47 1.27
CA ASP A 54 -21.10 -26.60 1.10
C ASP A 54 -19.66 -26.30 1.57
N SER A 55 -19.40 -25.13 2.16
CA SER A 55 -18.08 -24.68 2.60
C SER A 55 -17.03 -24.58 1.48
N ARG A 56 -17.48 -24.39 0.23
CA ARG A 56 -16.62 -24.18 -0.95
C ARG A 56 -16.37 -22.69 -1.16
N TRP A 57 -15.62 -22.10 -0.25
CA TRP A 57 -15.45 -20.65 -0.10
C TRP A 57 -14.87 -19.95 -1.33
N GLU A 58 -13.82 -20.49 -1.96
CA GLU A 58 -13.25 -19.89 -3.18
C GLU A 58 -14.25 -19.88 -4.34
N ASP A 59 -14.97 -20.98 -4.54
CA ASP A 59 -15.94 -21.12 -5.62
C ASP A 59 -17.16 -20.21 -5.38
N ALA A 60 -17.66 -20.13 -4.13
CA ALA A 60 -18.74 -19.23 -3.76
C ALA A 60 -18.36 -17.77 -4.04
N SER A 61 -17.14 -17.38 -3.68
CA SER A 61 -16.60 -16.05 -3.94
C SER A 61 -16.42 -15.77 -5.43
N PHE A 62 -15.99 -16.76 -6.23
CA PHE A 62 -15.90 -16.64 -7.68
C PHE A 62 -17.27 -16.43 -8.33
N GLU A 63 -18.27 -17.24 -7.97
CA GLU A 63 -19.64 -17.11 -8.49
C GLU A 63 -20.28 -15.78 -8.07
N ALA A 64 -20.01 -15.30 -6.85
CA ALA A 64 -20.48 -14.00 -6.40
C ALA A 64 -19.89 -12.84 -7.23
N ARG A 65 -18.58 -12.87 -7.52
CA ARG A 65 -17.94 -11.88 -8.41
C ARG A 65 -18.52 -11.93 -9.82
N LEU A 66 -18.72 -13.13 -10.37
CA LEU A 66 -19.35 -13.30 -11.67
C LEU A 66 -20.77 -12.70 -11.68
N GLY A 67 -21.56 -12.99 -10.65
CA GLY A 67 -22.89 -12.43 -10.46
C GLY A 67 -22.90 -10.90 -10.39
N SER A 68 -21.94 -10.31 -9.69
CA SER A 68 -21.79 -8.84 -9.57
C SER A 68 -21.52 -8.15 -10.91
N THR A 69 -20.88 -8.84 -11.88
CA THR A 69 -20.74 -8.31 -13.24
C THR A 69 -22.07 -8.21 -14.01
N TYR A 70 -23.04 -9.06 -13.67
CA TYR A 70 -24.38 -9.04 -14.27
C TYR A 70 -25.33 -8.06 -13.58
N ASP A 71 -25.25 -7.94 -12.26
CA ASP A 71 -26.04 -6.98 -11.46
C ASP A 71 -25.22 -6.45 -10.25
N PRO A 72 -24.60 -5.26 -10.38
CA PRO A 72 -23.80 -4.67 -9.31
C PRO A 72 -24.63 -4.03 -8.19
N LEU A 73 -25.97 -3.98 -8.31
CA LEU A 73 -26.86 -3.38 -7.31
C LEU A 73 -27.36 -4.39 -6.26
N LEU A 74 -26.96 -5.66 -6.36
CA LEU A 74 -27.25 -6.69 -5.37
C LEU A 74 -26.19 -6.69 -4.26
N ALA A 75 -26.62 -6.40 -3.04
CA ALA A 75 -25.79 -6.44 -1.85
C ALA A 75 -25.34 -7.87 -1.45
N ASP A 76 -26.10 -8.88 -1.88
CA ASP A 76 -25.81 -10.28 -1.55
C ASP A 76 -24.44 -10.74 -2.07
N PHE A 77 -23.98 -10.27 -3.23
CA PHE A 77 -22.69 -10.68 -3.78
C PHE A 77 -21.49 -10.27 -2.93
N PRO A 78 -21.28 -8.97 -2.62
CA PRO A 78 -20.21 -8.59 -1.70
C PRO A 78 -20.40 -9.20 -0.30
N TYR A 79 -21.64 -9.43 0.15
CA TYR A 79 -21.89 -10.13 1.41
C TYR A 79 -21.44 -11.60 1.39
N ILE A 80 -21.72 -12.35 0.31
CA ILE A 80 -21.23 -13.72 0.13
C ILE A 80 -19.70 -13.76 0.05
N GLU A 81 -19.07 -12.78 -0.61
CA GLU A 81 -17.61 -12.65 -0.61
C GLU A 81 -17.06 -12.46 0.82
N ALA A 82 -17.69 -11.62 1.63
CA ALA A 82 -17.32 -11.45 3.04
C ALA A 82 -17.48 -12.75 3.85
N LEU A 83 -18.61 -13.45 3.71
CA LEU A 83 -18.83 -14.75 4.36
C LEU A 83 -17.80 -15.80 3.91
N SER A 84 -17.43 -15.79 2.63
CA SER A 84 -16.41 -16.69 2.08
C SER A 84 -15.00 -16.37 2.60
N LEU A 85 -14.67 -15.09 2.78
CA LEU A 85 -13.42 -14.66 3.43
C LEU A 85 -13.38 -15.10 4.89
N ALA A 86 -14.48 -14.92 5.62
CA ALA A 86 -14.63 -15.33 7.01
C ALA A 86 -14.51 -16.86 7.18
N GLY A 87 -15.17 -17.64 6.32
CA GLY A 87 -15.09 -19.10 6.33
C GLY A 87 -13.68 -19.66 6.09
N ARG A 88 -12.80 -18.89 5.44
CA ARG A 88 -11.38 -19.22 5.23
C ARG A 88 -10.45 -18.75 6.34
N GLY A 89 -10.93 -17.98 7.31
CA GLY A 89 -10.09 -17.33 8.31
C GLY A 89 -9.18 -16.24 7.72
N SER A 90 -9.68 -15.51 6.70
CA SER A 90 -8.95 -14.39 6.09
C SER A 90 -8.82 -13.21 7.09
N PRO A 91 -7.87 -12.29 6.88
CA PRO A 91 -7.75 -11.08 7.70
C PRO A 91 -9.06 -10.29 7.80
N ARG A 92 -9.35 -9.74 9.00
CA ARG A 92 -10.58 -8.98 9.26
C ARG A 92 -10.73 -7.77 8.35
N ALA A 93 -9.63 -7.11 7.98
CA ALA A 93 -9.64 -5.98 7.08
C ALA A 93 -10.26 -6.33 5.70
N ASP A 94 -9.95 -7.50 5.15
CA ASP A 94 -10.46 -7.92 3.85
C ASP A 94 -11.95 -8.30 3.93
N ILE A 95 -12.36 -8.90 5.05
CA ILE A 95 -13.78 -9.19 5.33
C ILE A 95 -14.56 -7.88 5.47
N LEU A 96 -14.02 -6.91 6.21
CA LEU A 96 -14.62 -5.59 6.42
C LEU A 96 -14.80 -4.84 5.11
N GLU A 97 -13.81 -4.83 4.22
CA GLU A 97 -13.92 -4.19 2.91
C GLU A 97 -15.15 -4.69 2.13
N ARG A 98 -15.37 -6.01 2.13
CA ARG A 98 -16.52 -6.62 1.42
C ARG A 98 -17.84 -6.40 2.16
N LEU A 99 -17.84 -6.41 3.49
CA LEU A 99 -19.04 -6.08 4.27
C LEU A 99 -19.46 -4.62 4.09
N GLU A 100 -18.53 -3.68 4.18
CA GLU A 100 -18.78 -2.26 3.96
C GLU A 100 -19.34 -2.04 2.54
N ALA A 101 -18.79 -2.72 1.53
CA ALA A 101 -19.32 -2.69 0.16
C ALA A 101 -20.77 -3.20 0.07
N SER A 102 -21.16 -4.24 0.83
CA SER A 102 -22.54 -4.75 0.87
C SER A 102 -23.53 -3.80 1.56
N LEU A 103 -23.05 -2.91 2.41
CA LEU A 103 -23.87 -1.99 3.22
C LEU A 103 -24.02 -0.59 2.60
N VAL A 104 -23.46 -0.37 1.41
CA VAL A 104 -23.61 0.89 0.65
C VAL A 104 -25.10 1.19 0.41
N LYS A 105 -25.47 2.46 0.58
CA LYS A 105 -26.87 2.90 0.37
C LYS A 105 -27.28 2.72 -1.10
N GLY A 106 -28.51 2.27 -1.32
CA GLY A 106 -29.08 2.08 -2.66
C GLY A 106 -28.94 0.66 -3.22
N LEU A 107 -28.30 -0.25 -2.50
CA LEU A 107 -28.25 -1.67 -2.85
C LEU A 107 -29.53 -2.40 -2.44
N SER A 108 -29.83 -3.49 -3.15
CA SER A 108 -30.98 -4.37 -2.91
C SER A 108 -30.52 -5.73 -2.38
N TRP A 109 -31.33 -6.32 -1.50
CA TRP A 109 -31.08 -7.62 -0.86
C TRP A 109 -32.09 -8.65 -1.37
N ARG A 110 -31.67 -9.89 -1.62
CA ARG A 110 -32.54 -10.97 -2.10
C ARG A 110 -32.49 -12.25 -1.27
N SER A 111 -31.31 -12.77 -1.00
CA SER A 111 -31.10 -14.05 -0.32
C SER A 111 -30.77 -13.87 1.16
N TYR A 112 -30.18 -12.74 1.52
CA TYR A 112 -29.78 -12.43 2.90
C TYR A 112 -30.51 -11.21 3.46
N ASP A 113 -30.51 -11.11 4.80
CA ASP A 113 -31.01 -9.93 5.50
C ASP A 113 -29.86 -8.92 5.70
N ARG A 114 -30.13 -7.67 5.35
CA ARG A 114 -29.25 -6.54 5.65
C ARG A 114 -28.88 -6.48 7.13
N ARG A 115 -29.79 -6.84 8.03
CA ARG A 115 -29.57 -6.77 9.49
C ARG A 115 -28.45 -7.70 9.94
N ASP A 116 -28.37 -8.90 9.37
CA ASP A 116 -27.28 -9.84 9.69
C ASP A 116 -25.94 -9.29 9.22
N ALA A 117 -25.90 -8.66 8.03
CA ALA A 117 -24.71 -7.98 7.54
C ALA A 117 -24.30 -6.79 8.42
N VAL A 118 -25.27 -5.99 8.91
CA VAL A 118 -25.03 -4.90 9.86
C VAL A 118 -24.43 -5.41 11.16
N ARG A 119 -25.01 -6.46 11.75
CA ARG A 119 -24.51 -7.05 13.01
C ARG A 119 -23.14 -7.68 12.84
N PHE A 120 -22.89 -8.35 11.72
CA PHE A 120 -21.58 -8.90 11.40
C PHE A 120 -20.53 -7.80 11.22
N CYS A 121 -20.84 -6.74 10.46
CA CYS A 121 -19.95 -5.61 10.28
C CYS A 121 -19.67 -4.88 11.58
N ALA A 122 -20.70 -4.63 12.41
CA ALA A 122 -20.53 -4.01 13.72
C ALA A 122 -19.68 -4.86 14.67
N ARG A 123 -19.79 -6.19 14.60
CA ARG A 123 -18.91 -7.10 15.34
C ARG A 123 -17.47 -6.91 14.91
N LEU A 124 -17.19 -6.93 13.61
CA LEU A 124 -15.82 -6.71 13.12
C LEU A 124 -15.30 -5.33 13.47
N TYR A 125 -16.11 -4.28 13.44
CA TYR A 125 -15.70 -2.97 13.95
C TYR A 125 -15.29 -3.02 15.42
N ALA A 126 -16.04 -3.71 16.29
CA ALA A 126 -15.64 -3.87 17.68
C ALA A 126 -14.36 -4.70 17.84
N GLU A 127 -14.23 -5.80 17.09
CA GLU A 127 -13.03 -6.65 17.06
C GLU A 127 -11.80 -5.97 16.42
N THR A 128 -11.97 -4.89 15.66
CA THR A 128 -10.86 -4.08 15.12
C THR A 128 -10.76 -2.72 15.82
N LEU A 129 -11.21 -2.65 17.08
CA LEU A 129 -11.12 -1.49 17.97
C LEU A 129 -11.85 -0.21 17.48
N ARG A 130 -12.70 -0.29 16.45
CA ARG A 130 -13.57 0.78 15.93
C ARG A 130 -14.88 0.85 16.73
N TYR A 131 -14.78 0.94 18.06
CA TYR A 131 -15.91 0.80 18.98
C TYR A 131 -17.05 1.81 18.75
N ARG A 132 -16.71 3.08 18.44
CA ARG A 132 -17.71 4.11 18.16
C ARG A 132 -18.49 3.83 16.87
N ASP A 133 -17.80 3.36 15.84
CA ASP A 133 -18.42 2.99 14.57
C ASP A 133 -19.32 1.78 14.75
N ALA A 134 -18.91 0.79 15.55
CA ALA A 134 -19.73 -0.37 15.90
C ALA A 134 -21.06 0.05 16.55
N LEU A 135 -21.02 0.92 17.56
CA LEU A 135 -22.22 1.42 18.23
C LEU A 135 -23.10 2.26 17.30
N ALA A 136 -22.50 3.12 16.47
CA ALA A 136 -23.23 3.93 15.51
C ALA A 136 -23.95 3.06 14.46
N LEU A 137 -23.27 2.01 13.96
CA LEU A 137 -23.82 1.09 12.98
C LEU A 137 -24.98 0.27 13.57
N LEU A 138 -24.85 -0.23 14.80
CA LEU A 138 -25.94 -0.91 15.51
C LEU A 138 -27.13 0.00 15.80
N GLY A 139 -26.92 1.31 15.96
CA GLY A 139 -28.01 2.28 16.12
C GLY A 139 -28.90 2.44 14.88
N THR A 140 -28.48 1.88 13.73
CA THR A 140 -29.28 1.85 12.50
C THR A 140 -30.17 0.61 12.37
N ASP A 141 -30.00 -0.38 13.25
CA ASP A 141 -30.92 -1.51 13.39
C ASP A 141 -32.11 -1.00 14.21
N ASP A 142 -33.36 -1.15 13.75
CA ASP A 142 -34.59 -0.48 14.24
C ASP A 142 -35.03 -0.85 15.70
N GLY A 143 -34.07 -1.09 16.60
CA GLY A 143 -34.31 -1.42 18.01
C GLY A 143 -34.54 -2.90 18.29
N GLU A 144 -34.29 -3.80 17.33
CA GLU A 144 -34.42 -5.24 17.53
C GLU A 144 -33.36 -5.76 18.52
N LEU A 145 -33.81 -6.49 19.54
CA LEU A 145 -32.93 -7.10 20.53
C LEU A 145 -32.33 -8.39 19.96
N SER A 146 -31.01 -8.49 19.96
CA SER A 146 -30.28 -9.69 19.58
C SER A 146 -29.09 -9.92 20.50
N ALA A 147 -28.73 -11.20 20.72
CA ALA A 147 -27.54 -11.56 21.48
C ALA A 147 -26.27 -10.99 20.83
N ASP A 148 -26.17 -11.03 19.50
CA ASP A 148 -25.04 -10.43 18.77
C ASP A 148 -24.96 -8.91 18.96
N GLY A 149 -26.09 -8.20 18.87
CA GLY A 149 -26.12 -6.75 19.09
C GLY A 149 -25.70 -6.39 20.52
N ASP A 150 -26.20 -7.10 21.54
CA ASP A 150 -25.80 -6.87 22.93
C ASP A 150 -24.33 -7.24 23.17
N HIS A 151 -23.83 -8.31 22.56
CA HIS A 151 -22.43 -8.73 22.67
C HIS A 151 -21.48 -7.67 22.09
N VAL A 152 -21.78 -7.16 20.89
CA VAL A 152 -21.00 -6.09 20.25
C VAL A 152 -21.06 -4.80 21.07
N ARG A 153 -22.22 -4.43 21.62
CA ARG A 153 -22.34 -3.29 22.55
C ARG A 153 -21.47 -3.51 23.78
N LEU A 154 -21.44 -4.71 24.35
CA LEU A 154 -20.63 -5.02 25.52
C LEU A 154 -19.13 -4.84 25.23
N LEU A 155 -18.64 -5.40 24.13
CA LEU A 155 -17.25 -5.22 23.68
C LEU A 155 -16.91 -3.74 23.49
N ALA A 156 -17.78 -2.98 22.81
CA ALA A 156 -17.57 -1.56 22.56
C ALA A 156 -17.57 -0.71 23.83
N LEU A 157 -18.46 -1.00 24.79
CA LEU A 157 -18.51 -0.27 26.07
C LEU A 157 -17.23 -0.49 26.89
N TYR A 158 -16.75 -1.75 27.00
CA TYR A 158 -15.46 -2.02 27.63
C TYR A 158 -14.31 -1.34 26.90
N GLY A 159 -14.27 -1.44 25.57
CA GLY A 159 -13.24 -0.83 24.73
C GLY A 159 -13.18 0.70 24.82
N LEU A 160 -14.32 1.35 25.07
CA LEU A 160 -14.40 2.80 25.31
C LEU A 160 -14.12 3.21 26.77
N GLY A 161 -13.84 2.26 27.66
CA GLY A 161 -13.66 2.51 29.09
C GLY A 161 -14.96 2.84 29.84
N GLN A 162 -16.13 2.61 29.22
CA GLN A 162 -17.46 2.80 29.83
C GLN A 162 -17.86 1.60 30.68
N ARG A 163 -17.03 1.30 31.69
CA ARG A 163 -17.09 0.07 32.49
C ARG A 163 -18.42 -0.09 33.23
N GLU A 164 -18.95 0.97 33.81
CA GLU A 164 -20.20 0.90 34.59
C GLU A 164 -21.40 0.53 33.69
N GLU A 165 -21.49 1.14 32.51
CA GLU A 165 -22.47 0.78 31.47
C GLU A 165 -22.26 -0.66 30.98
N ALA A 166 -21.02 -1.07 30.75
CA ALA A 166 -20.68 -2.42 30.29
C ALA A 166 -21.18 -3.48 31.29
N ILE A 167 -20.92 -3.30 32.58
CA ILE A 167 -21.35 -4.24 33.62
C ILE A 167 -22.87 -4.26 33.77
N ARG A 168 -23.54 -3.11 33.69
CA ARG A 168 -25.02 -3.05 33.67
C ARG A 168 -25.58 -3.83 32.49
N LEU A 169 -25.01 -3.64 31.29
CA LEU A 169 -25.42 -4.37 30.11
C LEU A 169 -25.18 -5.87 30.30
N ALA A 170 -23.99 -6.28 30.76
CA ALA A 170 -23.66 -7.67 31.03
C ALA A 170 -24.67 -8.34 31.97
N LYS A 171 -25.04 -7.67 33.07
CA LYS A 171 -26.09 -8.16 33.98
C LYS A 171 -27.40 -8.42 33.23
N THR A 172 -27.86 -7.46 32.43
CA THR A 172 -29.10 -7.62 31.66
C THR A 172 -29.00 -8.70 30.58
N SER A 173 -27.85 -8.81 29.92
CA SER A 173 -27.62 -9.78 28.85
C SER A 173 -27.50 -11.20 29.36
N LEU A 174 -26.90 -11.43 30.53
CA LEU A 174 -26.84 -12.76 31.16
C LEU A 174 -28.24 -13.29 31.55
N GLU A 175 -29.20 -12.40 31.80
CA GLU A 175 -30.59 -12.80 32.04
C GLU A 175 -31.39 -12.94 30.74
N ARG A 176 -31.14 -12.06 29.76
CA ARG A 176 -31.84 -12.10 28.48
C ARG A 176 -31.40 -13.26 27.60
N TRP A 177 -30.11 -13.60 27.64
CA TRP A 177 -29.45 -14.59 26.79
C TRP A 177 -28.69 -15.64 27.64
N PRO A 178 -29.38 -16.39 28.52
CA PRO A 178 -28.72 -17.21 29.54
C PRO A 178 -27.86 -18.36 29.00
N PHE A 179 -28.06 -18.77 27.74
CA PHE A 179 -27.26 -19.83 27.10
C PHE A 179 -26.09 -19.29 26.25
N ASP A 180 -25.96 -17.98 26.11
CA ASP A 180 -24.84 -17.39 25.36
C ASP A 180 -23.65 -17.14 26.28
N SER A 181 -22.63 -17.99 26.13
CA SER A 181 -21.43 -17.96 26.96
C SER A 181 -20.54 -16.72 26.77
N ARG A 182 -20.70 -15.99 25.65
CA ARG A 182 -19.81 -14.88 25.28
C ARG A 182 -19.87 -13.73 26.28
N PHE A 183 -21.04 -13.47 26.86
CA PHE A 183 -21.19 -12.42 27.88
C PHE A 183 -20.39 -12.72 29.15
N ALA A 184 -20.41 -13.99 29.59
CA ALA A 184 -19.63 -14.44 30.73
C ALA A 184 -18.13 -14.34 30.44
N GLU A 185 -17.70 -14.75 29.24
CA GLU A 185 -16.30 -14.69 28.84
C GLU A 185 -15.76 -13.25 28.85
N VAL A 186 -16.46 -12.32 28.17
CA VAL A 186 -16.05 -10.92 28.10
C VAL A 186 -15.91 -10.32 29.50
N CYS A 187 -16.86 -10.58 30.40
CA CYS A 187 -16.80 -10.07 31.77
C CYS A 187 -15.62 -10.64 32.55
N LEU A 188 -15.42 -11.97 32.52
CA LEU A 188 -14.34 -12.59 33.29
C LEU A 188 -12.96 -12.14 32.81
N ARG A 189 -12.77 -11.96 31.49
CA ARG A 189 -11.52 -11.43 30.93
C ARG A 189 -11.31 -9.97 31.33
N ARG A 190 -12.27 -9.10 30.98
CA ARG A 190 -12.14 -7.64 31.13
C ARG A 190 -12.13 -7.17 32.58
N GLU A 191 -12.65 -7.94 33.52
CA GLU A 191 -12.64 -7.58 34.95
C GLU A 191 -11.43 -8.15 35.72
N THR A 192 -10.53 -8.87 35.04
CA THR A 192 -9.34 -9.43 35.68
C THR A 192 -8.42 -8.30 36.13
N GLY A 193 -7.95 -8.36 37.38
CA GLY A 193 -7.07 -7.33 37.95
C GLY A 193 -7.76 -6.02 38.38
N HIS A 194 -9.04 -5.82 38.08
CA HIS A 194 -9.78 -4.62 38.48
C HIS A 194 -10.31 -4.69 39.93
N THR A 195 -10.49 -3.51 40.54
CA THR A 195 -11.16 -3.39 41.84
C THR A 195 -12.62 -3.77 41.73
N ARG A 196 -13.06 -4.71 42.58
CA ARG A 196 -14.43 -5.22 42.59
C ARG A 196 -15.36 -4.29 43.36
N ASP A 197 -16.32 -3.71 42.66
CA ASP A 197 -17.46 -3.03 43.26
C ASP A 197 -18.65 -4.00 43.44
N PRO A 198 -19.72 -3.61 44.16
CA PRO A 198 -20.86 -4.49 44.41
C PRO A 198 -21.57 -4.97 43.13
N LEU A 199 -21.62 -4.14 42.08
CA LEU A 199 -22.30 -4.48 40.84
C LEU A 199 -21.50 -5.54 40.06
N VAL A 200 -20.19 -5.39 39.97
CA VAL A 200 -19.29 -6.38 39.36
C VAL A 200 -19.36 -7.69 40.14
N THR A 201 -19.36 -7.63 41.48
CA THR A 201 -19.45 -8.82 42.32
C THR A 201 -20.72 -9.62 42.06
N ASP A 202 -21.87 -8.94 41.95
CA ASP A 202 -23.16 -9.56 41.63
C ASP A 202 -23.18 -10.25 40.25
N VAL A 203 -22.61 -9.60 39.22
CA VAL A 203 -22.48 -10.19 37.88
C VAL A 203 -21.57 -11.42 37.90
N ILE A 204 -20.43 -11.34 38.57
CA ILE A 204 -19.49 -12.45 38.68
C ILE A 204 -20.12 -13.62 39.45
N GLU A 205 -20.82 -13.38 40.56
CA GLU A 205 -21.52 -14.44 41.30
C GLU A 205 -22.60 -15.10 40.44
N THR A 206 -23.31 -14.31 39.62
CA THR A 206 -24.27 -14.83 38.64
C THR A 206 -23.58 -15.76 37.64
N ILE A 207 -22.43 -15.34 37.08
CA ILE A 207 -21.64 -16.16 36.16
C ILE A 207 -21.17 -17.46 36.82
N LEU A 208 -20.57 -17.38 38.02
CA LEU A 208 -20.06 -18.55 38.75
C LEU A 208 -21.18 -19.56 39.07
N SER A 209 -22.34 -19.07 39.49
CA SER A 209 -23.50 -19.93 39.78
C SER A 209 -24.07 -20.65 38.55
N ARG A 210 -23.85 -20.10 37.35
CA ARG A 210 -24.35 -20.58 36.07
C ARG A 210 -23.29 -21.25 35.19
N LEU A 211 -22.06 -21.38 35.68
CA LEU A 211 -20.91 -21.88 34.92
C LEU A 211 -21.18 -23.26 34.25
N TYR A 212 -21.98 -24.09 34.92
CA TYR A 212 -22.39 -25.41 34.42
C TYR A 212 -23.16 -25.36 33.09
N LEU A 213 -23.78 -24.23 32.73
CA LEU A 213 -24.49 -24.05 31.46
C LEU A 213 -23.54 -23.96 30.27
N TRP A 214 -22.34 -23.42 30.47
CA TRP A 214 -21.44 -23.04 29.39
C TRP A 214 -20.17 -23.87 29.32
N GLN A 215 -19.78 -24.54 30.40
CA GLN A 215 -18.48 -25.22 30.52
C GLN A 215 -18.19 -26.26 29.42
N GLU A 216 -19.21 -26.87 28.81
CA GLU A 216 -19.02 -27.82 27.70
C GLU A 216 -18.81 -27.11 26.35
N GLN A 217 -19.57 -26.03 26.09
CA GLN A 217 -19.48 -25.26 24.85
C GLN A 217 -18.25 -24.34 24.84
N ASN A 218 -17.90 -23.78 26.01
CA ASN A 218 -16.79 -22.88 26.19
C ASN A 218 -15.98 -23.24 27.47
N PRO A 219 -15.09 -24.24 27.39
CA PRO A 219 -14.33 -24.72 28.54
C PRO A 219 -13.40 -23.68 29.16
N VAL A 220 -12.98 -22.64 28.41
CA VAL A 220 -12.04 -21.63 28.94
C VAL A 220 -12.63 -20.86 30.12
N LEU A 221 -13.96 -20.78 30.20
CA LEU A 221 -14.66 -20.17 31.34
C LEU A 221 -14.31 -20.82 32.67
N LEU A 222 -14.01 -22.13 32.68
CA LEU A 222 -13.55 -22.81 33.89
C LEU A 222 -12.27 -22.20 34.44
N LEU A 223 -11.32 -21.84 33.58
CA LEU A 223 -10.07 -21.19 33.96
C LEU A 223 -10.28 -19.72 34.32
N LEU A 224 -11.03 -18.99 33.49
CA LEU A 224 -11.30 -17.57 33.70
C LEU A 224 -12.09 -17.31 35.00
N ALA A 225 -12.88 -18.26 35.46
CA ALA A 225 -13.60 -18.20 36.74
C ALA A 225 -12.69 -18.34 37.97
N VAL A 226 -11.54 -19.02 37.85
CA VAL A 226 -10.68 -19.38 38.99
C VAL A 226 -10.30 -18.18 39.88
N PRO A 227 -9.86 -17.02 39.35
CA PRO A 227 -9.50 -15.86 40.17
C PRO A 227 -10.68 -15.27 40.97
N TYR A 228 -11.92 -15.64 40.61
CA TYR A 228 -13.14 -15.13 41.23
C TYR A 228 -13.76 -16.09 42.23
N GLU A 229 -13.41 -17.38 42.15
CA GLU A 229 -13.91 -18.42 43.04
C GLU A 229 -13.42 -18.19 44.47
N ARG A 230 -14.36 -18.16 45.42
CA ARG A 230 -14.05 -17.95 46.84
C ARG A 230 -13.50 -19.21 47.51
N SER A 231 -14.02 -20.38 47.13
CA SER A 231 -13.67 -21.65 47.76
C SER A 231 -12.49 -22.34 47.05
N ALA A 232 -11.53 -22.84 47.84
CA ALA A 232 -10.42 -23.63 47.30
C ALA A 232 -10.89 -24.88 46.53
N PRO A 233 -11.90 -25.64 47.02
CA PRO A 233 -12.41 -26.80 46.27
C PRO A 233 -12.99 -26.44 44.90
N ALA A 234 -13.66 -25.30 44.76
CA ALA A 234 -14.18 -24.87 43.46
C ALA A 234 -13.08 -24.49 42.48
N ARG A 235 -12.03 -23.78 42.94
CA ARG A 235 -10.84 -23.47 42.13
C ARG A 235 -10.16 -24.75 41.62
N GLU A 236 -9.89 -25.67 42.53
CA GLU A 236 -9.27 -26.95 42.18
C GLU A 236 -10.13 -27.74 41.20
N ARG A 237 -11.44 -27.84 41.46
CA ARG A 237 -12.39 -28.53 40.56
C ARG A 237 -12.35 -27.95 39.16
N ASN A 238 -12.46 -26.63 39.01
CA ASN A 238 -12.53 -25.98 37.71
C ASN A 238 -11.22 -26.20 36.91
N ILE A 239 -10.05 -26.08 37.57
CA ILE A 239 -8.74 -26.35 36.93
C ILE A 239 -8.64 -27.82 36.50
N ARG A 240 -8.97 -28.76 37.39
CA ARG A 240 -8.90 -30.20 37.07
C ARG A 240 -9.87 -30.60 35.97
N MET A 241 -11.10 -30.08 36.00
CA MET A 241 -12.09 -30.33 34.93
C MET A 241 -11.56 -29.85 33.59
N TYR A 242 -11.04 -28.62 33.51
CA TYR A 242 -10.45 -28.12 32.28
C TYR A 242 -9.28 -28.99 31.80
N ARG A 243 -8.34 -29.32 32.70
CA ARG A 243 -7.17 -30.14 32.36
C ARG A 243 -7.56 -31.56 31.90
N ASN A 244 -8.58 -32.17 32.48
CA ASN A 244 -9.08 -33.48 32.05
C ASN A 244 -9.74 -33.40 30.66
N MET A 245 -10.42 -32.29 30.34
CA MET A 245 -10.97 -32.07 29.00
C MET A 245 -9.88 -31.93 27.92
N LEU A 246 -8.66 -31.51 28.29
CA LEU A 246 -7.52 -31.42 27.38
C LEU A 246 -6.96 -32.78 26.95
N GLU A 247 -7.17 -33.83 27.75
CA GLU A 247 -6.68 -35.18 27.41
C GLU A 247 -7.46 -35.80 26.25
N THR A 248 -8.69 -35.32 26.01
CA THR A 248 -9.60 -35.83 24.98
C THR A 248 -9.85 -34.85 23.83
N GLY A 249 -9.31 -33.63 23.90
CA GLY A 249 -9.56 -32.56 22.93
C GLY A 249 -8.34 -31.69 22.61
N GLU A 250 -8.41 -30.98 21.48
CA GLU A 250 -7.43 -29.95 21.13
C GLU A 250 -7.82 -28.63 21.79
N ALA A 251 -6.84 -27.89 22.29
CA ALA A 251 -7.04 -26.57 22.90
C ALA A 251 -5.84 -25.67 22.59
N PRO A 252 -6.06 -24.34 22.46
CA PRO A 252 -4.97 -23.41 22.18
C PRO A 252 -3.86 -23.47 23.24
N ALA A 253 -2.61 -23.27 22.82
CA ALA A 253 -1.47 -23.17 23.74
C ALA A 253 -1.70 -22.14 24.85
N SER A 254 -2.29 -20.99 24.53
CA SER A 254 -2.56 -19.90 25.49
C SER A 254 -3.38 -20.38 26.70
N THR A 255 -4.41 -21.19 26.49
CA THR A 255 -5.25 -21.69 27.58
C THR A 255 -4.61 -22.88 28.31
N ARG A 256 -3.80 -23.69 27.61
CA ARG A 256 -2.98 -24.76 28.24
C ARG A 256 -1.95 -24.17 29.20
N VAL A 257 -1.24 -23.14 28.77
CA VAL A 257 -0.22 -22.44 29.56
C VAL A 257 -0.87 -21.69 30.74
N LEU A 258 -2.02 -21.04 30.53
CA LEU A 258 -2.81 -20.47 31.62
C LEU A 258 -3.22 -21.52 32.66
N SER A 259 -3.70 -22.70 32.22
CA SER A 259 -4.09 -23.79 33.13
C SER A 259 -2.92 -24.28 33.99
N THR A 260 -1.70 -24.23 33.46
CA THR A 260 -0.48 -24.66 34.13
C THR A 260 -0.12 -23.69 35.25
N VAL A 261 -0.15 -22.40 34.97
CA VAL A 261 0.16 -21.36 35.96
C VAL A 261 -0.90 -21.29 37.06
N LEU A 262 -2.19 -21.42 36.72
CA LEU A 262 -3.25 -21.53 37.74
C LEU A 262 -3.09 -22.80 38.59
N ALA A 263 -2.73 -23.93 37.98
CA ALA A 263 -2.47 -25.17 38.72
C ALA A 263 -1.29 -24.99 39.71
N LEU A 264 -0.25 -24.25 39.34
CA LEU A 264 0.86 -23.92 40.24
C LEU A 264 0.39 -23.03 41.39
N GLU A 265 -0.28 -21.93 41.06
CA GLU A 265 -0.75 -20.92 42.03
C GLU A 265 -1.60 -21.55 43.15
N TYR A 266 -2.42 -22.55 42.81
CA TYR A 266 -3.28 -23.25 43.75
C TYR A 266 -2.74 -24.62 44.21
N GLY A 267 -1.45 -24.90 43.99
CA GLY A 267 -0.75 -26.05 44.58
C GLY A 267 -1.12 -27.42 44.00
N LEU A 268 -1.63 -27.47 42.77
CA LEU A 268 -1.99 -28.70 42.07
C LEU A 268 -0.82 -29.32 41.31
N VAL A 269 0.21 -28.52 40.99
CA VAL A 269 1.46 -28.94 40.36
C VAL A 269 2.65 -28.28 41.07
N SER A 270 3.83 -28.87 40.92
CA SER A 270 5.08 -28.28 41.45
C SER A 270 5.63 -27.18 40.54
N GLU A 271 6.47 -26.30 41.09
CA GLU A 271 7.18 -25.26 40.32
C GLU A 271 7.94 -25.83 39.11
N LYS A 272 8.67 -26.94 39.33
CA LYS A 272 9.44 -27.63 38.28
C LYS A 272 8.52 -28.19 37.18
N GLN A 273 7.41 -28.82 37.56
CA GLN A 273 6.43 -29.33 36.60
C GLN A 273 5.80 -28.20 35.78
N ALA A 274 5.44 -27.09 36.42
CA ALA A 274 4.84 -25.93 35.75
C ALA A 274 5.80 -25.31 34.72
N LEU A 275 7.08 -25.15 35.09
CA LEU A 275 8.12 -24.67 34.18
C LEU A 275 8.29 -25.58 32.96
N ASP A 276 8.35 -26.90 33.18
CA ASP A 276 8.52 -27.87 32.10
C ASP A 276 7.26 -28.01 31.22
N GLU A 277 6.05 -27.82 31.77
CA GLU A 277 4.80 -27.79 31.01
C GLU A 277 4.69 -26.53 30.15
N LEU A 278 5.02 -25.35 30.69
CA LEU A 278 4.92 -24.07 30.00
C LEU A 278 5.83 -24.02 28.76
N LEU A 279 7.08 -24.46 28.89
CA LEU A 279 8.08 -24.36 27.82
C LEU A 279 7.88 -25.35 26.67
N ARG A 280 6.99 -26.34 26.81
CA ARG A 280 6.61 -27.21 25.68
C ARG A 280 5.86 -26.47 24.56
N TYR A 281 5.32 -25.29 24.87
CA TYR A 281 4.51 -24.50 23.96
C TYR A 281 5.25 -23.26 23.44
N GLU A 282 6.59 -23.23 23.53
CA GLU A 282 7.40 -22.10 23.09
C GLU A 282 7.18 -21.75 21.60
N ASP A 283 6.96 -22.74 20.74
CA ASP A 283 6.71 -22.54 19.31
C ASP A 283 5.26 -22.09 18.99
N GLU A 284 4.30 -22.38 19.87
CA GLU A 284 2.88 -22.06 19.67
C GLU A 284 2.50 -20.65 20.16
N GLY A 285 3.31 -20.07 21.04
CA GLY A 285 3.10 -18.74 21.61
C GLY A 285 2.72 -18.77 23.08
N ILE A 286 3.60 -18.24 23.93
CA ILE A 286 3.37 -18.09 25.37
C ILE A 286 2.82 -16.68 25.63
N PRO A 287 1.64 -16.53 26.26
CA PRO A 287 1.14 -15.22 26.65
C PRO A 287 2.09 -14.56 27.65
N ARG A 288 2.48 -13.29 27.39
CA ARG A 288 3.40 -12.53 28.25
C ARG A 288 2.96 -12.56 29.71
N ASP A 289 1.71 -12.24 30.00
CA ASP A 289 1.22 -12.12 31.39
C ASP A 289 1.27 -13.45 32.13
N VAL A 290 1.13 -14.58 31.42
CA VAL A 290 1.25 -15.91 32.02
C VAL A 290 2.72 -16.21 32.35
N LEU A 291 3.66 -15.79 31.49
CA LEU A 291 5.10 -15.90 31.78
C LEU A 291 5.51 -15.03 32.99
N LEU A 292 5.03 -13.80 33.05
CA LEU A 292 5.28 -12.89 34.19
C LEU A 292 4.70 -13.48 35.48
N ARG A 293 3.46 -13.96 35.43
CA ARG A 293 2.80 -14.58 36.58
C ARG A 293 3.54 -15.84 37.06
N LEU A 294 4.07 -16.65 36.13
CA LEU A 294 4.93 -17.78 36.51
C LEU A 294 6.14 -17.29 37.29
N SER A 295 6.86 -16.28 36.79
CA SER A 295 8.05 -15.71 37.45
C SER A 295 7.76 -15.26 38.88
N GLU A 296 6.61 -14.60 39.11
CA GLU A 296 6.18 -14.18 40.45
C GLU A 296 5.88 -15.35 41.40
N LEU A 297 5.39 -16.47 40.88
CA LEU A 297 4.99 -17.65 41.66
C LEU A 297 6.16 -18.59 41.98
N LEU A 298 7.24 -18.56 41.20
CA LEU A 298 8.42 -19.36 41.50
C LEU A 298 9.05 -18.86 42.80
N VAL A 299 9.30 -19.73 43.77
CA VAL A 299 9.94 -19.41 45.05
C VAL A 299 11.23 -20.22 45.24
N ASP A 300 11.27 -21.44 44.71
CA ASP A 300 12.45 -22.31 44.77
C ASP A 300 13.62 -21.69 43.98
N GLU A 301 14.74 -21.43 44.66
CA GLU A 301 15.92 -20.81 44.04
C GLU A 301 16.51 -21.63 42.89
N ALA A 302 16.44 -22.96 42.96
CA ALA A 302 16.93 -23.83 41.89
C ALA A 302 16.04 -23.72 40.65
N VAL A 303 14.71 -23.70 40.84
CA VAL A 303 13.76 -23.56 39.72
C VAL A 303 13.82 -22.15 39.12
N ARG A 304 13.96 -21.10 39.96
CA ARG A 304 14.19 -19.72 39.49
C ARG A 304 15.44 -19.61 38.63
N ARG A 305 16.55 -20.22 39.05
CA ARG A 305 17.80 -20.23 38.26
C ARG A 305 17.58 -20.93 36.92
N GLU A 306 16.93 -22.08 36.93
CA GLU A 306 16.62 -22.83 35.72
C GLU A 306 15.71 -22.04 34.76
N PHE A 307 14.71 -21.33 35.30
CA PHE A 307 13.84 -20.45 34.53
C PHE A 307 14.62 -19.33 33.85
N LEU A 308 15.51 -18.64 34.57
CA LEU A 308 16.35 -17.58 34.00
C LEU A 308 17.34 -18.11 32.95
N GLU A 309 17.95 -19.28 33.18
CA GLU A 309 18.80 -19.95 32.19
C GLU A 309 18.01 -20.26 30.91
N LYS A 310 16.80 -20.81 31.05
CA LYS A 310 15.90 -21.09 29.93
C LYS A 310 15.49 -19.82 29.18
N LEU A 311 15.18 -18.73 29.89
CA LEU A 311 14.87 -17.43 29.27
C LEU A 311 16.07 -16.86 28.49
N ASN A 312 17.28 -17.00 29.01
CA ASN A 312 18.50 -16.56 28.32
C ASN A 312 18.77 -17.34 27.03
N SER A 313 18.35 -18.60 26.95
CA SER A 313 18.44 -19.42 25.73
C SER A 313 17.13 -19.49 24.92
N PHE A 314 16.08 -18.77 25.35
CA PHE A 314 14.72 -18.95 24.84
C PHE A 314 14.65 -18.72 23.33
N SER A 315 14.03 -19.68 22.65
CA SER A 315 13.81 -19.64 21.21
C SER A 315 12.38 -20.09 20.94
N GLY A 316 11.49 -19.11 20.85
CA GLY A 316 10.05 -19.33 20.75
C GLY A 316 9.30 -18.04 20.46
N ILE A 317 8.01 -18.03 20.74
CA ILE A 317 7.11 -16.91 20.47
C ILE A 317 6.48 -16.46 21.78
N LEU A 318 6.49 -15.15 22.01
CA LEU A 318 5.64 -14.49 23.01
C LEU A 318 4.49 -13.78 22.32
N VAL A 319 3.31 -13.82 22.94
CA VAL A 319 2.09 -13.19 22.42
C VAL A 319 1.48 -12.26 23.44
N HIS A 320 0.85 -11.18 22.95
CA HIS A 320 0.27 -10.12 23.76
C HIS A 320 -1.20 -9.91 23.40
N ASP A 321 -2.02 -9.65 24.41
CA ASP A 321 -3.44 -9.29 24.35
C ASP A 321 -3.63 -8.19 25.41
N ASP A 322 -3.16 -6.99 25.07
CA ASP A 322 -2.99 -5.86 25.99
C ASP A 322 -4.35 -5.32 26.46
N ASN A 323 -5.42 -5.55 25.69
CA ASN A 323 -6.77 -5.12 26.04
C ASN A 323 -7.61 -6.25 26.69
N SER A 324 -7.17 -7.51 26.62
CA SER A 324 -7.87 -8.68 27.17
C SER A 324 -9.25 -8.97 26.52
N ASP A 325 -9.43 -8.75 25.21
CA ASP A 325 -10.59 -9.31 24.47
C ASP A 325 -10.36 -10.71 23.91
N GLY A 326 -9.17 -11.28 24.05
CA GLY A 326 -8.84 -12.58 23.49
C GLY A 326 -8.37 -12.51 22.04
N ILE A 327 -8.18 -11.33 21.46
CA ILE A 327 -7.55 -11.14 20.16
C ILE A 327 -6.13 -10.61 20.39
N LEU A 328 -5.14 -11.25 19.76
CA LEU A 328 -3.73 -10.91 19.98
C LEU A 328 -3.36 -9.60 19.28
N ASP A 329 -2.76 -8.67 20.02
CA ASP A 329 -2.22 -7.41 19.51
C ASP A 329 -0.78 -7.57 19.00
N ALA A 330 -0.02 -8.53 19.54
CA ALA A 330 1.36 -8.73 19.13
C ALA A 330 1.82 -10.19 19.17
N ARG A 331 2.79 -10.49 18.28
CA ARG A 331 3.56 -11.73 18.26
C ARG A 331 5.04 -11.41 18.11
N ILE A 332 5.86 -11.88 19.06
CA ILE A 332 7.30 -11.58 19.09
C ILE A 332 8.06 -12.90 19.13
N ARG A 333 8.87 -13.15 18.11
CA ARG A 333 9.74 -14.32 18.00
C ARG A 333 11.11 -14.00 18.59
N TYR A 334 11.57 -14.90 19.45
CA TYR A 334 12.87 -14.85 20.10
C TYR A 334 13.79 -15.93 19.56
N ARG A 335 15.10 -15.67 19.64
CA ARG A 335 16.16 -16.64 19.44
C ARG A 335 17.28 -16.33 20.43
N MET A 336 17.70 -17.33 21.19
CA MET A 336 18.74 -17.17 22.23
C MET A 336 18.43 -16.00 23.19
N GLY A 337 17.18 -15.92 23.67
CA GLY A 337 16.75 -14.91 24.64
C GLY A 337 16.72 -13.47 24.11
N ARG A 338 16.72 -13.26 22.79
CA ARG A 338 16.63 -11.94 22.15
C ARG A 338 15.56 -11.95 21.06
N PRO A 339 14.76 -10.87 20.90
CA PRO A 339 13.81 -10.81 19.81
C PRO A 339 14.56 -10.73 18.48
N VAL A 340 14.02 -11.42 17.49
CA VAL A 340 14.53 -11.41 16.11
C VAL A 340 13.48 -10.95 15.12
N HIS A 341 12.20 -11.12 15.45
CA HIS A 341 11.07 -10.66 14.65
C HIS A 341 9.91 -10.29 15.55
N ALA A 342 9.23 -9.18 15.29
CA ALA A 342 8.03 -8.77 16.00
C ALA A 342 6.96 -8.29 15.03
N GLU A 343 5.71 -8.61 15.33
CA GLU A 343 4.52 -8.19 14.58
C GLU A 343 3.54 -7.57 15.57
N PHE A 344 3.16 -6.32 15.32
CA PHE A 344 2.18 -5.58 16.11
C PHE A 344 0.97 -5.27 15.21
N ASP A 345 -0.15 -5.95 15.47
CA ASP A 345 -1.48 -5.75 14.86
C ASP A 345 -2.32 -4.93 15.85
N ILE A 346 -1.92 -3.68 16.00
CA ILE A 346 -2.46 -2.68 16.93
C ILE A 346 -3.95 -2.46 16.68
N HIS A 347 -4.43 -2.70 15.44
CA HIS A 347 -5.84 -2.57 15.09
C HIS A 347 -6.55 -3.92 14.93
N GLN A 348 -5.90 -5.02 15.28
CA GLN A 348 -6.45 -6.39 15.23
C GLN A 348 -7.08 -6.76 13.88
N SER A 349 -6.55 -6.14 12.82
CA SER A 349 -7.07 -6.18 11.46
C SER A 349 -6.71 -7.48 10.73
N GLY A 350 -5.76 -8.25 11.28
CA GLY A 350 -5.12 -9.38 10.64
C GLY A 350 -3.90 -8.99 9.79
N TYR A 351 -3.60 -7.69 9.68
CA TYR A 351 -2.40 -7.16 9.06
C TYR A 351 -1.63 -6.31 10.05
N PRO A 352 -0.46 -6.75 10.53
CA PRO A 352 0.33 -5.96 11.46
C PRO A 352 0.69 -4.58 10.91
N GLU A 353 0.38 -3.51 11.65
CA GLU A 353 0.77 -2.14 11.33
C GLU A 353 2.29 -1.94 11.43
N ILE A 354 2.94 -2.66 12.35
CA ILE A 354 4.39 -2.60 12.55
C ILE A 354 4.97 -4.01 12.51
N ARG A 355 5.94 -4.22 11.62
CA ARG A 355 6.82 -5.39 11.64
C ARG A 355 8.25 -4.96 11.90
N VAL A 356 8.93 -5.70 12.76
CA VAL A 356 10.31 -5.42 13.16
C VAL A 356 11.17 -6.63 12.89
N THR A 357 12.29 -6.44 12.21
CA THR A 357 13.39 -7.40 12.19
C THR A 357 14.53 -6.85 13.03
N ALA A 358 15.06 -7.70 13.89
CA ALA A 358 16.08 -7.35 14.86
C ALA A 358 17.31 -8.25 14.75
N GLU A 359 18.49 -7.67 14.98
CA GLU A 359 19.76 -8.37 15.06
C GLU A 359 20.33 -8.20 16.46
N LEU A 360 20.67 -9.31 17.12
CA LEU A 360 21.11 -9.35 18.53
C LEU A 360 20.12 -8.68 19.51
N GLY A 361 18.86 -8.55 19.11
CA GLY A 361 17.80 -7.87 19.84
C GLY A 361 17.46 -6.51 19.23
N ASP A 362 18.44 -5.76 18.72
CA ASP A 362 18.21 -4.38 18.28
C ASP A 362 17.50 -4.31 16.92
N PRO A 363 16.47 -3.47 16.75
CA PRO A 363 15.81 -3.29 15.47
C PRO A 363 16.78 -2.80 14.38
N VAL A 364 16.88 -3.55 13.28
CA VAL A 364 17.64 -3.16 12.08
C VAL A 364 16.74 -2.77 10.92
N LEU A 365 15.51 -3.29 10.92
CA LEU A 365 14.50 -3.00 9.93
C LEU A 365 13.12 -2.88 10.59
N VAL A 366 12.40 -1.82 10.25
CA VAL A 366 10.99 -1.66 10.58
C VAL A 366 10.20 -1.49 9.29
N VAL A 367 9.11 -2.24 9.16
CA VAL A 367 8.18 -2.15 8.03
C VAL A 367 6.81 -1.73 8.56
N LEU A 368 6.23 -0.71 7.95
CA LEU A 368 4.93 -0.15 8.32
C LEU A 368 3.90 -0.36 7.21
N ASP A 369 2.62 -0.27 7.58
CA ASP A 369 1.48 -0.04 6.69
C ASP A 369 1.49 -0.96 5.45
N ARG A 370 1.30 -2.28 5.65
CA ARG A 370 1.26 -3.29 4.58
C ARG A 370 2.43 -3.20 3.57
N ASP A 371 3.65 -3.11 4.08
CA ASP A 371 4.90 -3.05 3.28
C ASP A 371 5.09 -1.80 2.42
N THR A 372 4.31 -0.73 2.66
CA THR A 372 4.43 0.52 1.90
C THR A 372 5.61 1.39 2.37
N THR A 373 6.05 1.21 3.61
CA THR A 373 7.19 1.93 4.19
C THR A 373 8.16 0.97 4.86
N GLU A 374 9.41 0.99 4.43
CA GLU A 374 10.52 0.19 4.96
C GLU A 374 11.61 1.12 5.49
N ILE A 375 12.06 0.91 6.72
CA ILE A 375 12.94 1.82 7.45
C ILE A 375 14.11 1.01 7.97
N ARG A 376 15.32 1.38 7.55
CA ARG A 376 16.56 0.71 7.95
C ARG A 376 17.34 1.60 8.91
N TYR A 377 17.93 0.97 9.92
CA TYR A 377 18.67 1.65 10.97
C TYR A 377 20.16 1.32 10.88
N ASP A 378 21.01 2.29 11.19
CA ASP A 378 22.45 2.03 11.40
C ASP A 378 22.66 1.44 12.80
N THR A 379 22.23 2.19 13.80
CA THR A 379 22.17 1.78 15.20
C THR A 379 20.88 2.33 15.74
N TYR A 380 19.97 1.44 16.14
CA TYR A 380 18.66 1.85 16.60
C TYR A 380 18.78 2.88 17.74
N PRO A 381 18.07 4.04 17.69
CA PRO A 381 17.01 4.43 16.75
C PRO A 381 17.44 5.36 15.59
N VAL A 382 18.73 5.43 15.25
CA VAL A 382 19.24 6.27 14.15
C VAL A 382 18.89 5.67 12.80
N VAL A 383 18.11 6.40 12.00
CA VAL A 383 17.63 5.97 10.69
C VAL A 383 18.69 6.20 9.62
N ASN A 384 19.00 5.15 8.87
CA ASN A 384 19.93 5.16 7.74
C ASN A 384 19.21 5.49 6.41
N SER A 385 18.14 4.74 6.12
CA SER A 385 17.40 4.86 4.87
C SER A 385 15.94 4.49 5.05
N VAL A 386 15.10 5.09 4.22
CA VAL A 386 13.66 4.83 4.20
C VAL A 386 13.22 4.62 2.77
N ARG A 387 12.56 3.50 2.48
CA ARG A 387 11.84 3.29 1.22
C ARG A 387 10.36 3.50 1.51
N ARG A 388 9.73 4.47 0.84
CA ARG A 388 8.31 4.78 1.00
C ARG A 388 7.67 4.90 -0.38
N ASN A 389 6.69 4.05 -0.65
CA ASN A 389 6.10 3.90 -1.99
C ASN A 389 7.22 3.64 -3.03
N ASN A 390 7.31 4.52 -4.04
CA ASN A 390 8.31 4.43 -5.11
C ASN A 390 9.57 5.27 -4.83
N ARG A 391 9.72 5.87 -3.63
CA ARG A 391 10.87 6.72 -3.29
C ARG A 391 11.79 6.00 -2.32
N GLN A 392 13.10 6.11 -2.52
CA GLN A 392 14.12 5.68 -1.56
C GLN A 392 14.92 6.88 -1.07
N TYR A 393 14.80 7.16 0.23
CA TYR A 393 15.50 8.23 0.93
C TYR A 393 16.78 7.67 1.57
N THR A 394 17.92 8.30 1.30
CA THR A 394 19.18 8.03 1.99
C THR A 394 19.49 9.19 2.92
N LEU A 395 19.54 8.92 4.22
CA LEU A 395 19.64 9.96 5.23
C LEU A 395 21.10 10.37 5.46
N ARG A 396 21.28 11.60 5.93
CA ARG A 396 22.57 12.02 6.48
C ARG A 396 22.81 11.26 7.80
N PRO A 397 24.06 10.87 8.11
CA PRO A 397 24.36 10.18 9.35
C PRO A 397 23.83 10.93 10.57
N GLN A 398 23.12 10.22 11.46
CA GLN A 398 22.54 10.77 12.70
C GLN A 398 21.54 11.92 12.52
N ALA A 399 21.08 12.21 11.29
CA ALA A 399 20.17 13.34 11.05
C ALA A 399 18.72 13.06 11.49
N LEU A 400 18.34 11.79 11.63
CA LEU A 400 17.03 11.39 12.11
C LEU A 400 17.16 10.25 13.14
N SER A 401 16.63 10.50 14.33
CA SER A 401 16.39 9.48 15.35
C SER A 401 14.88 9.26 15.43
N TRP A 402 14.43 8.02 15.23
CA TRP A 402 13.00 7.70 15.20
C TRP A 402 12.75 6.28 15.71
N ALA A 403 11.93 6.13 16.76
CA ALA A 403 11.78 4.87 17.49
C ALA A 403 10.30 4.45 17.61
N PRO A 404 9.72 3.77 16.60
CA PRO A 404 8.32 3.36 16.61
C PRO A 404 8.02 2.22 17.59
N VAL A 405 9.07 1.57 18.07
CA VAL A 405 9.00 0.51 19.08
C VAL A 405 10.00 0.84 20.17
N ARG A 406 9.86 0.23 21.33
CA ARG A 406 10.83 0.41 22.42
C ARG A 406 10.94 -0.84 23.25
N TRP A 407 12.07 -0.92 23.92
CA TRP A 407 12.33 -1.91 24.93
C TRP A 407 11.60 -1.57 26.23
N ILE A 408 10.93 -2.56 26.79
CA ILE A 408 10.50 -2.55 28.18
C ILE A 408 11.17 -3.70 28.89
N ARG A 409 11.68 -3.41 30.09
CA ARG A 409 12.11 -4.41 31.06
C ARG A 409 11.02 -4.53 32.10
N ASP A 410 10.59 -5.76 32.37
CA ASP A 410 9.65 -6.06 33.44
C ASP A 410 10.42 -6.55 34.67
N ASP A 411 10.26 -5.86 35.80
CA ASP A 411 10.99 -6.16 37.03
C ASP A 411 10.47 -7.43 37.73
N SER A 412 9.33 -7.98 37.30
CA SER A 412 8.83 -9.27 37.77
C SER A 412 9.70 -10.46 37.35
N ILE A 413 10.60 -10.28 36.36
CA ILE A 413 11.64 -11.26 36.02
C ILE A 413 12.99 -10.76 36.54
N PRO A 414 13.59 -11.45 37.54
CA PRO A 414 14.93 -11.14 38.04
C PRO A 414 15.96 -11.09 36.91
N ASP A 415 16.91 -10.16 36.97
CA ASP A 415 17.91 -9.88 35.92
C ASP A 415 17.35 -9.36 34.57
N GLY A 416 16.03 -9.30 34.43
CA GLY A 416 15.31 -8.64 33.33
C GLY A 416 15.20 -9.47 32.07
N PHE A 417 13.96 -9.68 31.61
CA PHE A 417 13.67 -10.11 30.24
C PHE A 417 13.11 -8.91 29.47
N PHE A 418 13.61 -8.70 28.25
CA PHE A 418 13.23 -7.54 27.44
C PHE A 418 12.11 -7.88 26.48
N TYR A 419 11.16 -6.96 26.37
CA TYR A 419 10.06 -7.02 25.43
C TYR A 419 10.12 -5.82 24.49
N LEU A 420 9.80 -6.05 23.22
CA LEU A 420 9.49 -4.96 22.30
C LEU A 420 8.02 -4.62 22.42
N VAL A 421 7.70 -3.34 22.52
CA VAL A 421 6.33 -2.82 22.44
C VAL A 421 6.26 -1.64 21.47
N PRO A 422 5.09 -1.33 20.90
CA PRO A 422 4.90 -0.07 20.17
C PRO A 422 5.20 1.13 21.07
N ASN A 423 5.74 2.19 20.47
CA ASN A 423 6.01 3.45 21.17
C ASN A 423 4.94 4.49 20.81
N PRO A 424 3.84 4.62 21.59
CA PRO A 424 2.77 5.55 21.26
C PRO A 424 3.16 7.03 21.40
N ALA A 425 4.31 7.32 22.03
CA ALA A 425 4.82 8.68 22.16
C ALA A 425 5.64 9.11 20.92
N GLU A 426 5.98 8.19 20.02
CA GLU A 426 6.73 8.51 18.81
C GLU A 426 5.84 9.26 17.81
N VAL A 427 6.37 10.31 17.21
CA VAL A 427 5.63 11.08 16.20
C VAL A 427 5.58 10.30 14.88
N PRO A 428 4.47 10.37 14.11
CA PRO A 428 4.39 9.72 12.81
C PRO A 428 5.51 10.17 11.85
N LEU A 429 6.08 9.24 11.10
CA LEU A 429 7.14 9.53 10.14
C LEU A 429 6.57 10.29 8.94
N THR A 430 6.87 11.59 8.84
CA THR A 430 6.37 12.45 7.75
C THR A 430 7.38 12.59 6.61
N GLU A 431 6.90 12.82 5.39
CA GLU A 431 7.76 13.12 4.24
C GLU A 431 8.65 14.35 4.47
N ARG A 432 8.14 15.36 5.19
CA ARG A 432 8.93 16.53 5.60
C ARG A 432 10.16 16.15 6.44
N MET A 433 10.00 15.22 7.39
CA MET A 433 11.13 14.72 8.20
C MET A 433 12.15 14.00 7.32
N LEU A 434 11.68 13.19 6.37
CA LEU A 434 12.53 12.46 5.43
C LEU A 434 13.33 13.43 4.56
N ILE A 435 12.69 14.37 3.88
CA ILE A 435 13.36 15.36 3.03
C ILE A 435 14.34 16.20 3.86
N ALA A 436 13.92 16.67 5.04
CA ALA A 436 14.77 17.50 5.90
C ALA A 436 16.01 16.77 6.42
N SER A 437 15.97 15.44 6.52
CA SER A 437 17.07 14.61 7.04
C SER A 437 17.89 13.92 5.95
N SER A 438 17.39 13.93 4.71
CA SER A 438 17.99 13.23 3.58
C SER A 438 19.24 13.93 3.03
N LEU A 439 20.23 13.13 2.64
CA LEU A 439 21.33 13.56 1.78
C LEU A 439 20.86 13.59 0.31
N TYR A 440 20.12 12.56 -0.09
CA TYR A 440 19.48 12.46 -1.39
C TYR A 440 18.31 11.48 -1.31
N TYR A 441 17.44 11.51 -2.32
CA TYR A 441 16.47 10.43 -2.57
C TYR A 441 16.51 9.98 -4.03
N THR A 442 16.03 8.76 -4.30
CA THR A 442 15.87 8.21 -5.65
C THR A 442 14.42 7.87 -5.93
N GLU A 443 14.05 7.95 -7.21
CA GLU A 443 12.72 7.59 -7.74
C GLU A 443 12.89 6.84 -9.06
N PRO A 444 12.01 5.89 -9.40
CA PRO A 444 12.02 5.27 -10.72
C PRO A 444 11.67 6.30 -11.80
N VAL A 445 12.26 6.13 -12.98
CA VAL A 445 11.92 6.90 -14.18
C VAL A 445 10.63 6.33 -14.78
N GLU A 446 9.67 7.19 -15.12
CA GLU A 446 8.45 6.79 -15.83
C GLU A 446 8.81 6.06 -17.14
N ASP A 447 8.07 4.99 -17.43
CA ASP A 447 8.21 4.17 -18.64
C ASP A 447 9.58 3.52 -18.86
N THR A 448 10.51 3.60 -17.90
CA THR A 448 11.84 2.97 -17.97
C THR A 448 12.07 2.09 -16.74
N PRO A 449 11.76 0.78 -16.80
CA PRO A 449 11.81 -0.12 -15.63
C PRO A 449 13.17 -0.18 -14.91
N ALA A 450 14.28 0.12 -15.61
CA ALA A 450 15.64 0.16 -15.06
C ALA A 450 16.17 1.59 -14.88
N GLY A 451 15.32 2.61 -15.04
CA GLY A 451 15.69 4.01 -14.90
C GLY A 451 15.46 4.50 -13.47
N GLU A 452 16.40 5.27 -12.93
CA GLU A 452 16.27 5.98 -11.66
C GLU A 452 16.67 7.45 -11.79
N THR A 453 16.00 8.34 -11.05
CA THR A 453 16.42 9.73 -10.87
C THR A 453 16.82 9.94 -9.42
N ARG A 454 18.06 10.36 -9.20
CA ARG A 454 18.61 10.70 -7.89
C ARG A 454 18.59 12.21 -7.68
N TYR A 455 17.93 12.69 -6.63
CA TYR A 455 17.89 14.10 -6.24
C TYR A 455 18.77 14.34 -5.01
N VAL A 456 19.84 15.11 -5.16
CA VAL A 456 20.72 15.53 -4.07
C VAL A 456 20.15 16.77 -3.40
N LEU A 457 20.12 16.75 -2.06
CA LEU A 457 19.47 17.78 -1.25
C LEU A 457 20.47 18.59 -0.43
N GLU A 458 20.25 19.90 -0.38
CA GLU A 458 20.88 20.81 0.56
C GLU A 458 19.78 21.68 1.21
N ASN A 459 19.78 21.79 2.54
CA ASN A 459 18.75 22.54 3.29
C ASN A 459 17.30 22.16 2.91
N SER A 460 17.04 20.87 2.69
CA SER A 460 15.73 20.33 2.27
C SER A 460 15.29 20.71 0.85
N MET A 461 16.19 21.25 0.02
CA MET A 461 15.90 21.62 -1.37
C MET A 461 16.82 20.87 -2.35
N PRO A 462 16.31 20.46 -3.52
CA PRO A 462 17.15 19.95 -4.60
C PRO A 462 18.22 20.97 -5.00
N VAL A 463 19.46 20.48 -5.13
CA VAL A 463 20.59 21.22 -5.72
C VAL A 463 21.08 20.57 -7.01
N MET A 464 20.88 19.27 -7.15
CA MET A 464 21.23 18.49 -8.35
C MET A 464 20.30 17.30 -8.47
N SER A 465 19.99 16.89 -9.70
CA SER A 465 19.47 15.56 -9.99
C SER A 465 20.29 14.87 -11.08
N GLU A 466 20.35 13.55 -11.01
CA GLU A 466 20.98 12.69 -12.01
C GLU A 466 20.03 11.57 -12.38
N GLN A 467 19.72 11.45 -13.66
CA GLN A 467 18.94 10.34 -14.21
C GLN A 467 19.89 9.28 -14.75
N ARG A 468 19.69 8.03 -14.32
CA ARG A 468 20.43 6.86 -14.80
C ARG A 468 19.49 5.86 -15.44
N VAL A 469 19.94 5.22 -16.50
CA VAL A 469 19.29 4.05 -17.12
C VAL A 469 20.37 2.99 -17.32
N ASP A 470 20.12 1.77 -16.86
CA ASP A 470 21.08 0.67 -16.91
C ASP A 470 22.47 1.01 -16.32
N GLY A 471 22.48 1.87 -15.29
CA GLY A 471 23.69 2.34 -14.61
C GLY A 471 24.44 3.49 -15.29
N GLN A 472 24.06 3.88 -16.51
CA GLN A 472 24.64 5.00 -17.24
C GLN A 472 23.87 6.29 -16.97
N THR A 473 24.57 7.41 -16.76
CA THR A 473 23.92 8.71 -16.56
C THR A 473 23.52 9.32 -17.89
N ILE A 474 22.21 9.41 -18.13
CA ILE A 474 21.65 9.97 -19.37
C ILE A 474 21.24 11.44 -19.23
N SER A 475 21.11 11.94 -18.00
CA SER A 475 20.74 13.34 -17.75
C SER A 475 21.24 13.82 -16.39
N ARG A 476 21.64 15.09 -16.32
CA ARG A 476 21.98 15.78 -15.07
C ARG A 476 21.35 17.17 -15.06
N THR A 477 20.58 17.48 -14.02
CA THR A 477 19.97 18.80 -13.81
C THR A 477 20.58 19.49 -12.59
N THR A 478 20.90 20.78 -12.72
CA THR A 478 21.33 21.65 -11.61
C THR A 478 20.16 22.53 -11.16
N TYR A 479 19.99 22.68 -9.84
CA TYR A 479 18.92 23.45 -9.24
C TYR A 479 19.45 24.63 -8.43
N LYS A 480 18.67 25.71 -8.36
CA LYS A 480 18.89 26.87 -7.49
C LYS A 480 17.58 27.20 -6.77
N ALA A 481 17.63 27.23 -5.43
CA ALA A 481 16.43 27.39 -4.59
C ALA A 481 15.30 26.40 -4.95
N GLY A 482 15.68 25.14 -5.25
CA GLY A 482 14.75 24.06 -5.61
C GLY A 482 14.19 24.12 -7.02
N LYS A 483 14.56 25.11 -7.84
CA LYS A 483 14.12 25.24 -9.25
C LYS A 483 15.22 24.84 -10.22
N PRO A 484 14.92 24.13 -11.32
CA PRO A 484 15.91 23.76 -12.32
C PRO A 484 16.49 25.02 -12.99
N VAL A 485 17.80 25.03 -13.23
CA VAL A 485 18.52 26.12 -13.91
C VAL A 485 19.16 25.64 -15.20
N SER A 486 19.69 24.42 -15.22
CA SER A 486 20.25 23.81 -16.43
C SER A 486 20.18 22.29 -16.37
N THR A 487 19.92 21.65 -17.50
CA THR A 487 19.92 20.20 -17.70
C THR A 487 20.90 19.86 -18.81
N ASN A 488 21.81 18.92 -18.60
CA ASN A 488 22.61 18.32 -19.65
C ASN A 488 22.07 16.91 -19.91
N LYS A 489 21.85 16.54 -21.17
CA LYS A 489 21.31 15.24 -21.58
C LYS A 489 22.24 14.58 -22.60
N ASP A 490 22.47 13.29 -22.39
CA ASP A 490 23.11 12.35 -23.30
C ASP A 490 21.97 11.61 -24.04
N ALA A 491 21.70 12.00 -25.29
CA ALA A 491 20.57 11.47 -26.04
C ALA A 491 20.91 10.20 -26.85
N ASN A 492 22.19 10.00 -27.20
CA ASN A 492 22.66 8.82 -27.94
C ASN A 492 23.23 7.70 -27.05
N GLY A 493 23.45 7.96 -25.75
CA GLY A 493 23.93 7.00 -24.76
C GLY A 493 25.43 6.71 -24.85
N ASP A 494 26.22 7.59 -25.45
CA ASP A 494 27.66 7.40 -25.62
C ASP A 494 28.52 7.93 -24.44
N GLY A 495 27.87 8.54 -23.45
CA GLY A 495 28.48 9.13 -22.26
C GLY A 495 28.88 10.61 -22.41
N TYR A 496 28.70 11.20 -23.60
CA TYR A 496 28.83 12.63 -23.84
C TYR A 496 27.46 13.32 -23.71
N PHE A 497 27.42 14.47 -23.05
CA PHE A 497 26.19 15.26 -22.98
C PHE A 497 26.16 16.24 -24.15
N GLU A 498 25.58 15.83 -25.28
CA GLU A 498 25.44 16.66 -26.48
C GLU A 498 24.39 17.74 -26.29
N THR A 499 23.36 17.53 -25.47
CA THR A 499 22.27 18.50 -25.30
C THR A 499 22.38 19.25 -23.98
N ARG A 500 22.31 20.58 -24.04
CA ARG A 500 22.19 21.46 -22.87
C ARG A 500 20.91 22.27 -22.93
N MET A 501 20.13 22.22 -21.87
CA MET A 501 18.94 23.04 -21.67
C MET A 501 19.17 24.03 -20.54
N THR A 502 18.65 25.25 -20.67
CA THR A 502 18.55 26.22 -19.57
C THR A 502 17.10 26.61 -19.33
N TYR A 503 16.79 27.11 -18.13
CA TYR A 503 15.41 27.37 -17.72
C TYR A 503 15.21 28.79 -17.20
N HIS A 504 14.01 29.31 -17.43
CA HIS A 504 13.52 30.56 -16.85
C HIS A 504 13.17 30.39 -15.36
N PRO A 505 13.02 31.49 -14.59
CA PRO A 505 12.61 31.43 -13.18
C PRO A 505 11.24 30.77 -12.92
N ASP A 506 10.39 30.69 -13.95
CA ASP A 506 9.09 30.01 -13.94
C ASP A 506 9.18 28.52 -14.32
N THR A 507 10.40 28.00 -14.50
CA THR A 507 10.74 26.60 -14.86
C THR A 507 10.44 26.20 -16.31
N THR A 508 10.00 27.13 -17.15
CA THR A 508 9.92 26.88 -18.60
C THR A 508 11.31 26.85 -19.24
N VAL A 509 11.47 26.13 -20.34
CA VAL A 509 12.74 26.06 -21.08
C VAL A 509 13.06 27.44 -21.64
N ALA A 510 14.27 27.93 -21.39
CA ALA A 510 14.78 29.20 -21.89
C ALA A 510 15.65 29.02 -23.14
N SER A 511 16.48 27.97 -23.15
CA SER A 511 17.26 27.61 -24.34
C SER A 511 17.53 26.12 -24.41
N ILE A 512 17.78 25.64 -25.62
CA ILE A 512 18.30 24.30 -25.93
C ILE A 512 19.51 24.51 -26.84
N GLU A 513 20.66 23.92 -26.50
CA GLU A 513 21.89 23.94 -27.28
C GLU A 513 22.31 22.49 -27.53
N ILE A 514 22.75 22.15 -28.75
CA ILE A 514 23.18 20.79 -29.11
C ILE A 514 24.57 20.85 -29.76
N ASP A 515 25.49 20.01 -29.26
CA ASP A 515 26.86 19.77 -29.74
C ASP A 515 26.97 18.28 -30.14
N ARG A 516 26.55 17.98 -31.38
CA ARG A 516 26.36 16.61 -31.87
C ARG A 516 27.67 15.85 -32.07
N ASN A 517 28.75 16.55 -32.40
CA ASN A 517 30.04 15.93 -32.71
C ASN A 517 31.03 15.94 -31.52
N ALA A 518 30.59 16.43 -30.36
CA ALA A 518 31.32 16.49 -29.11
C ALA A 518 32.60 17.34 -29.15
N ASN A 519 32.60 18.41 -29.97
CA ASN A 519 33.77 19.27 -30.14
C ASN A 519 33.72 20.57 -29.32
N ARG A 520 32.65 20.77 -28.52
CA ARG A 520 32.37 21.92 -27.65
C ARG A 520 31.88 23.18 -28.37
N THR A 521 31.57 23.07 -29.66
CA THR A 521 30.85 24.08 -30.42
C THR A 521 29.42 23.58 -30.62
N TYR A 522 28.44 24.45 -30.40
CA TYR A 522 27.03 24.06 -30.55
C TYR A 522 26.59 24.32 -32.00
N GLU A 523 26.30 23.26 -32.76
CA GLU A 523 25.79 23.40 -34.13
C GLU A 523 24.33 23.87 -34.14
N TYR A 524 23.61 23.66 -33.03
CA TYR A 524 22.21 24.05 -32.90
C TYR A 524 21.90 24.84 -31.63
N ARG A 525 21.04 25.85 -31.77
CA ARG A 525 20.46 26.59 -30.66
C ARG A 525 18.98 26.89 -30.87
N GLU A 526 18.18 26.66 -29.83
CA GLU A 526 16.83 27.19 -29.66
C GLU A 526 16.80 28.15 -28.47
N GLU A 527 16.14 29.29 -28.62
CA GLU A 527 15.91 30.29 -27.58
C GLU A 527 14.41 30.56 -27.47
N TYR A 528 13.89 30.51 -26.25
CA TYR A 528 12.48 30.72 -25.92
C TYR A 528 12.38 31.93 -25.02
N THR A 529 11.67 32.97 -25.43
CA THR A 529 11.46 34.17 -24.63
C THR A 529 10.20 34.04 -23.78
N VAL A 530 10.16 34.80 -22.68
CA VAL A 530 9.02 34.78 -21.74
C VAL A 530 7.70 35.25 -22.39
N ASP A 531 7.78 36.04 -23.46
CA ASP A 531 6.61 36.49 -24.22
C ASP A 531 6.05 35.42 -25.18
N GLY A 532 6.68 34.25 -25.27
CA GLY A 532 6.27 33.14 -26.14
C GLY A 532 6.91 33.16 -27.54
N SER A 533 7.82 34.09 -27.81
CA SER A 533 8.60 34.06 -29.06
C SER A 533 9.66 32.95 -29.01
N VAL A 534 9.96 32.37 -30.17
CA VAL A 534 10.90 31.27 -30.33
C VAL A 534 11.87 31.58 -31.46
N VAL A 535 13.16 31.36 -31.23
CA VAL A 535 14.20 31.50 -32.25
C VAL A 535 15.00 30.20 -32.31
N LYS A 536 15.17 29.65 -33.51
CA LYS A 536 15.97 28.45 -33.79
C LYS A 536 17.08 28.80 -34.77
N LYS A 537 18.31 28.39 -34.49
CA LYS A 537 19.51 28.75 -35.25
C LYS A 537 20.39 27.52 -35.47
N TRP A 538 20.95 27.39 -36.67
CA TRP A 538 21.83 26.30 -37.06
C TRP A 538 23.12 26.85 -37.68
N ASP A 539 24.26 26.35 -37.22
CA ASP A 539 25.63 26.64 -37.67
C ASP A 539 26.23 25.31 -38.17
N TYR A 540 26.30 25.11 -39.49
CA TYR A 540 26.70 23.81 -40.07
C TYR A 540 28.19 23.66 -40.27
N ASP A 541 28.91 24.76 -40.48
CA ASP A 541 30.35 24.76 -40.69
C ASP A 541 31.16 25.17 -39.45
N GLU A 542 30.45 25.49 -38.37
CA GLU A 542 30.96 25.77 -37.03
C GLU A 542 31.91 26.98 -37.01
N ASP A 543 31.66 27.94 -37.90
CA ASP A 543 32.45 29.16 -38.02
C ASP A 543 31.97 30.27 -37.04
N GLY A 544 30.85 30.04 -36.34
CA GLY A 544 30.21 30.96 -35.40
C GLY A 544 29.18 31.89 -36.03
N VAL A 545 28.94 31.79 -37.34
CA VAL A 545 27.82 32.40 -38.07
C VAL A 545 26.74 31.34 -38.26
N TYR A 546 25.47 31.71 -38.04
CA TYR A 546 24.37 30.78 -38.24
C TYR A 546 23.89 30.83 -39.70
N GLU A 547 24.06 29.74 -40.45
CA GLU A 547 23.60 29.65 -41.85
C GLU A 547 22.09 29.66 -41.93
N THR A 548 21.37 29.17 -40.92
CA THR A 548 19.90 29.13 -40.95
C THR A 548 19.30 29.58 -39.64
N GLU A 549 18.29 30.42 -39.72
CA GLU A 549 17.55 30.98 -38.59
C GLU A 549 16.04 30.93 -38.87
N TRP A 550 15.27 30.48 -37.89
CA TRP A 550 13.81 30.56 -37.88
C TRP A 550 13.35 31.27 -36.62
N GLU A 551 12.44 32.22 -36.78
CA GLU A 551 11.88 33.02 -35.69
C GLU A 551 10.35 33.01 -35.77
N MET A 552 9.71 32.80 -34.63
CA MET A 552 8.27 32.97 -34.45
C MET A 552 8.03 33.95 -33.31
N THR A 553 7.32 35.03 -33.59
CA THR A 553 6.94 36.02 -32.57
C THR A 553 5.74 35.55 -31.76
N ALA A 554 5.53 36.12 -30.58
CA ALA A 554 4.36 35.90 -29.73
C ALA A 554 2.99 36.08 -30.44
N GLN A 555 2.94 36.84 -31.54
CA GLN A 555 1.73 37.06 -32.35
C GLN A 555 1.52 36.00 -33.44
N GLY A 556 2.36 34.95 -33.48
CA GLY A 556 2.31 33.89 -34.49
C GLY A 556 2.89 34.29 -35.85
N LYS A 557 3.61 35.42 -35.93
CA LYS A 557 4.32 35.80 -37.16
C LYS A 557 5.62 35.01 -37.24
N GLU A 558 5.75 34.18 -38.27
CA GLU A 558 6.94 33.40 -38.57
C GLU A 558 7.84 34.07 -39.61
N GLN A 559 9.15 33.88 -39.47
CA GLN A 559 10.16 34.39 -40.38
C GLN A 559 11.30 33.38 -40.48
N SER A 560 11.64 32.97 -41.70
CA SER A 560 12.80 32.11 -41.98
C SER A 560 13.88 32.90 -42.71
N ARG A 561 15.13 32.69 -42.34
CA ARG A 561 16.30 33.35 -42.94
C ARG A 561 17.43 32.33 -43.10
N TRP A 562 18.22 32.45 -44.17
CA TRP A 562 19.43 31.65 -44.33
C TRP A 562 20.52 32.37 -45.12
N ILE A 563 21.74 31.84 -45.12
CA ILE A 563 22.84 32.28 -45.99
C ILE A 563 22.81 31.45 -47.27
N HIS A 564 22.67 32.10 -48.42
CA HIS A 564 22.62 31.42 -49.70
C HIS A 564 23.97 30.73 -50.01
N PRO A 565 23.98 29.42 -50.33
CA PRO A 565 25.21 28.62 -50.38
C PRO A 565 26.20 29.04 -51.49
N VAL A 566 25.74 29.67 -52.57
CA VAL A 566 26.61 30.17 -53.65
C VAL A 566 26.97 31.65 -53.52
N SER A 567 25.99 32.54 -53.33
CA SER A 567 26.22 33.98 -53.29
C SER A 567 26.73 34.50 -51.93
N GLY A 568 26.59 33.72 -50.86
CA GLY A 568 26.88 34.16 -49.49
C GLY A 568 25.96 35.27 -48.97
N GLN A 569 24.90 35.62 -49.72
CA GLN A 569 23.94 36.66 -49.33
C GLN A 569 22.86 36.09 -48.42
N ARG A 570 22.34 36.92 -47.52
CA ARG A 570 21.23 36.56 -46.64
C ARG A 570 19.93 36.51 -47.45
N VAL A 571 19.22 35.39 -47.30
CA VAL A 571 17.90 35.15 -47.88
C VAL A 571 16.86 35.25 -46.79
N GLU A 572 15.75 35.92 -47.07
CA GLU A 572 14.62 36.09 -46.15
C GLU A 572 13.32 35.66 -46.83
N VAL A 573 12.53 34.80 -46.17
CA VAL A 573 11.23 34.37 -46.68
C VAL A 573 10.16 35.39 -46.36
N VAL A 574 9.42 35.79 -47.40
CA VAL A 574 8.23 36.62 -47.28
C VAL A 574 7.00 35.71 -47.29
N MET A 575 6.35 35.63 -46.14
CA MET A 575 5.12 34.85 -45.94
C MET A 575 3.88 35.69 -46.27
N GLU A 576 2.87 35.07 -46.89
CA GLU A 576 1.54 35.64 -47.11
C GLU A 576 0.48 34.59 -46.77
N ASN A 577 -0.46 34.90 -45.87
CA ASN A 577 -1.52 33.99 -45.40
C ASN A 577 -1.00 32.62 -44.90
N GLY A 578 0.18 32.59 -44.26
CA GLY A 578 0.78 31.35 -43.74
C GLY A 578 1.47 30.48 -44.81
N GLN A 579 1.62 30.98 -46.04
CA GLN A 579 2.33 30.29 -47.12
C GLN A 579 3.52 31.14 -47.63
N PRO A 580 4.63 30.51 -48.06
CA PRO A 580 5.75 31.25 -48.64
C PRO A 580 5.36 31.83 -50.01
N ARG A 581 5.48 33.16 -50.19
CA ARG A 581 5.15 33.84 -51.45
C ARG A 581 6.38 34.14 -52.30
N SER A 582 7.44 34.60 -51.65
CA SER A 582 8.69 35.01 -52.29
C SER A 582 9.85 34.96 -51.31
N VAL A 583 11.07 34.93 -51.83
CA VAL A 583 12.28 35.13 -51.04
C VAL A 583 12.98 36.41 -51.47
N LEU A 584 13.57 37.12 -50.52
CA LEU A 584 14.48 38.24 -50.75
C LEU A 584 15.91 37.73 -50.58
N ASN A 585 16.64 37.55 -51.68
CA ASN A 585 18.04 37.15 -51.71
C ASN A 585 18.91 38.41 -51.94
N GLY A 586 19.49 38.95 -50.86
CA GLY A 586 20.17 40.25 -50.89
C GLY A 586 19.23 41.39 -51.28
N THR A 587 19.32 41.88 -52.52
CA THR A 587 18.43 42.92 -53.08
C THR A 587 17.42 42.38 -54.09
N THR A 588 17.47 41.09 -54.41
CA THR A 588 16.68 40.48 -55.48
C THR A 588 15.49 39.73 -54.89
N ILE A 589 14.29 40.00 -55.40
CA ILE A 589 13.08 39.27 -55.01
C ILE A 589 12.86 38.14 -56.02
N GLN A 590 12.78 36.90 -55.54
CA GLN A 590 12.45 35.73 -56.34
C GLN A 590 11.10 35.15 -55.89
N PRO A 591 10.20 34.77 -56.81
CA PRO A 591 8.93 34.14 -56.45
C PRO A 591 9.17 32.73 -55.87
N VAL A 592 8.34 32.33 -54.91
CA VAL A 592 8.28 30.95 -54.44
C VAL A 592 7.05 30.28 -55.03
N VAL A 593 7.22 29.11 -55.65
CA VAL A 593 6.16 28.37 -56.32
C VAL A 593 6.05 26.96 -55.72
N PRO A 594 4.92 26.60 -55.10
CA PRO A 594 4.74 25.26 -54.55
C PRO A 594 4.76 24.20 -55.67
N ASP A 595 5.43 23.08 -55.43
CA ASP A 595 5.34 21.94 -56.33
C ASP A 595 3.94 21.32 -56.27
N THR A 596 3.45 20.80 -57.40
CA THR A 596 2.08 20.29 -57.51
C THR A 596 1.91 18.87 -56.99
N ARG A 597 3.01 18.15 -56.74
CA ARG A 597 2.98 16.72 -56.39
C ARG A 597 3.75 16.37 -55.12
N ASN A 598 4.64 17.25 -54.66
CA ASN A 598 5.51 17.00 -53.51
C ASN A 598 5.51 18.22 -52.58
N ASP A 599 5.75 18.00 -51.29
CA ASP A 599 5.76 19.06 -50.26
C ASP A 599 7.08 19.88 -50.29
N ILE A 600 7.37 20.51 -51.43
CA ILE A 600 8.50 21.41 -51.62
C ILE A 600 8.07 22.73 -52.28
N GLN A 601 8.92 23.75 -52.13
CA GLN A 601 8.70 25.12 -52.57
C GLN A 601 9.86 25.53 -53.50
N TRP A 602 9.58 25.71 -54.79
CA TRP A 602 10.60 26.10 -55.77
C TRP A 602 10.87 27.60 -55.71
N ILE A 603 12.14 27.99 -55.59
CA ILE A 603 12.57 29.39 -55.69
C ILE A 603 12.85 29.72 -57.15
N GLY A 604 12.16 30.74 -57.69
CA GLY A 604 12.32 31.21 -59.05
C GLY A 604 11.63 30.30 -60.08
N ARG A 605 12.38 29.37 -60.67
CA ARG A 605 11.92 28.53 -61.80
C ARG A 605 11.77 27.06 -61.41
N ILE A 606 10.69 26.43 -61.87
CA ILE A 606 10.47 24.98 -61.71
C ILE A 606 11.22 24.25 -62.85
N PRO A 607 12.12 23.31 -62.56
CA PRO A 607 12.80 22.52 -63.60
C PRO A 607 11.84 21.57 -64.31
N VAL A 608 12.12 21.23 -65.57
CA VAL A 608 11.25 20.36 -66.40
C VAL A 608 11.04 18.97 -65.76
N ASN A 609 12.04 18.46 -65.03
CA ASN A 609 11.99 17.17 -64.33
C ASN A 609 11.61 17.30 -62.84
N SER A 610 10.90 18.36 -62.43
CA SER A 610 10.63 18.68 -61.01
C SER A 610 10.08 17.52 -60.17
N PRO A 611 9.15 16.66 -60.64
CA PRO A 611 8.56 15.64 -59.76
C PRO A 611 9.55 14.57 -59.31
N GLU A 612 10.50 14.19 -60.17
CA GLU A 612 11.52 13.20 -59.83
C GLU A 612 12.62 13.80 -58.95
N VAL A 613 13.03 15.04 -59.24
CA VAL A 613 14.01 15.79 -58.45
C VAL A 613 13.48 16.02 -57.04
N ALA A 614 12.24 16.50 -56.90
CA ALA A 614 11.58 16.74 -55.62
C ALA A 614 11.53 15.48 -54.74
N ARG A 615 11.16 14.33 -55.34
CA ARG A 615 11.14 13.05 -54.65
C ARG A 615 12.54 12.67 -54.14
N LYS A 616 13.57 12.78 -54.99
CA LYS A 616 14.97 12.48 -54.60
C LYS A 616 15.45 13.38 -53.46
N ILE A 617 15.10 14.67 -53.48
CA ILE A 617 15.44 15.62 -52.41
C ILE A 617 14.77 15.21 -51.09
N LEU A 618 13.46 14.96 -51.11
CA LEU A 618 12.72 14.54 -49.91
C LEU A 618 13.22 13.20 -49.36
N GLU A 619 13.58 12.26 -50.23
CA GLU A 619 14.20 10.99 -49.83
C GLU A 619 15.57 11.19 -49.15
N CYS A 620 16.34 12.21 -49.56
CA CYS A 620 17.59 12.55 -48.89
C CYS A 620 17.32 13.22 -47.53
N LEU A 621 16.44 14.22 -47.48
CA LEU A 621 16.13 14.94 -46.23
C LEU A 621 15.48 14.06 -45.16
N ASN A 622 14.68 13.06 -45.56
CA ASN A 622 14.02 12.15 -44.63
C ASN A 622 14.98 11.13 -43.98
N ARG A 623 16.24 11.05 -44.41
CA ARG A 623 17.23 10.14 -43.79
C ARG A 623 17.89 10.71 -42.54
N ASP A 624 17.96 12.04 -42.40
CA ASP A 624 18.83 12.70 -41.43
C ASP A 624 18.09 13.30 -40.21
N ASP A 625 16.75 13.19 -40.14
CA ASP A 625 15.88 13.67 -39.03
C ASP A 625 16.15 15.12 -38.54
N VAL A 626 16.72 15.97 -39.41
CA VAL A 626 17.03 17.36 -39.09
C VAL A 626 15.86 18.26 -39.46
N ALA A 627 15.38 19.04 -38.47
CA ALA A 627 14.25 19.96 -38.62
C ALA A 627 14.56 21.19 -39.49
N VAL A 628 15.83 21.58 -39.56
CA VAL A 628 16.35 22.69 -40.34
C VAL A 628 17.61 22.23 -41.07
N VAL A 629 17.70 22.41 -42.39
CA VAL A 629 18.85 21.98 -43.23
C VAL A 629 19.15 23.08 -44.25
N CYS A 630 20.40 23.40 -44.52
CA CYS A 630 20.83 24.13 -45.72
C CYS A 630 21.91 23.31 -46.42
N SER A 631 21.64 22.80 -47.63
CA SER A 631 22.58 21.93 -48.32
C SER A 631 22.54 22.12 -49.83
N MET A 632 23.69 21.85 -50.45
CA MET A 632 23.83 21.73 -51.90
C MET A 632 23.63 20.27 -52.29
N MET A 633 22.71 19.99 -53.21
CA MET A 633 22.45 18.65 -53.72
C MET A 633 22.72 18.59 -55.22
N LYS A 634 23.52 17.61 -55.64
CA LYS A 634 23.70 17.29 -57.06
C LYS A 634 22.77 16.14 -57.43
N ILE A 635 21.80 16.41 -58.29
CA ILE A 635 20.89 15.40 -58.82
C ILE A 635 21.10 15.33 -60.32
N GLU A 636 21.52 14.15 -60.79
CA GLU A 636 21.93 13.94 -62.18
C GLU A 636 23.08 14.87 -62.59
N THR A 637 22.79 15.84 -63.46
CA THR A 637 23.75 16.84 -63.95
C THR A 637 23.59 18.21 -63.29
N SER A 638 22.52 18.42 -62.52
CA SER A 638 22.15 19.74 -62.00
C SER A 638 22.40 19.89 -60.49
N HIS A 639 22.74 21.10 -60.07
CA HIS A 639 22.95 21.50 -58.68
C HIS A 639 21.75 22.27 -58.14
N TYR A 640 21.34 21.90 -56.94
CA TYR A 640 20.20 22.49 -56.24
C TYR A 640 20.64 22.99 -54.86
N ALA A 641 20.27 24.22 -54.50
CA ALA A 641 20.26 24.65 -53.10
C ALA A 641 18.95 24.16 -52.48
N VAL A 642 19.05 23.44 -51.38
CA VAL A 642 17.92 22.90 -50.63
C VAL A 642 17.97 23.43 -49.22
N VAL A 643 16.90 24.10 -48.79
CA VAL A 643 16.78 24.66 -47.45
C VAL A 643 15.50 24.18 -46.80
N ARG A 644 15.59 23.41 -45.71
CA ARG A 644 14.44 23.06 -44.86
C ARG A 644 14.41 24.05 -43.70
N THR A 645 13.32 24.79 -43.52
CA THR A 645 13.14 25.73 -42.39
C THR A 645 11.66 26.09 -42.25
N GLY A 646 11.21 26.37 -41.03
CA GLY A 646 9.82 26.77 -40.75
C GLY A 646 8.76 25.81 -41.26
N GLY A 647 9.05 24.50 -41.28
CA GLY A 647 8.13 23.48 -41.79
C GLY A 647 8.05 23.36 -43.31
N PHE A 648 8.79 24.19 -44.07
CA PHE A 648 8.84 24.14 -45.53
C PHE A 648 10.21 23.66 -46.03
N VAL A 649 10.23 23.07 -47.23
CA VAL A 649 11.46 22.73 -47.96
C VAL A 649 11.55 23.62 -49.19
N PHE A 650 12.50 24.54 -49.21
CA PHE A 650 12.81 25.43 -50.33
C PHE A 650 13.86 24.81 -51.23
N VAL A 651 13.66 24.89 -52.54
CA VAL A 651 14.59 24.33 -53.54
C VAL A 651 14.84 25.36 -54.64
N GLU A 652 16.10 25.69 -54.89
CA GLU A 652 16.54 26.54 -55.98
C GLU A 652 17.45 25.76 -56.93
N LEU A 653 17.19 25.84 -58.24
CA LEU A 653 18.11 25.33 -59.27
C LEU A 653 19.21 26.36 -59.52
N LEU A 654 20.47 25.97 -59.28
CA LEU A 654 21.61 26.89 -59.30
C LEU A 654 22.35 26.94 -60.63
N ASP A 655 22.25 25.88 -61.43
CA ASP A 655 22.87 25.88 -62.74
C ASP A 655 22.06 26.75 -63.69
N ALA A 656 22.70 27.78 -64.24
CA ALA A 656 22.23 28.43 -65.46
C ALA A 656 22.41 27.44 -66.61
N GLU A 657 21.40 27.25 -67.43
CA GLU A 657 21.58 26.54 -68.70
C GLU A 657 22.48 27.34 -69.64
#